data_AF-A0A7X6XKJ0-F1
#
_entry.id   AF-A0A7X6XKJ0-F1
#
_cell.length_a   1.000
_cell.length_b   1.000
_cell.length_c   1.000
_cell.angle_alpha   90.00
_cell.angle_beta   90.00
_cell.angle_gamma   90.00
#
_symmetry.space_group_name_H-M   'P 1'
#
loop_
_entity.id
_entity.type
_entity.pdbx_description
1 polymer ?
#
loop_
_entity_poly.entity_id
_entity_poly.type
_entity_poly.pdbx_seq_one_letter_code
_entity_poly.pdbx_strand_id
1 'polypeptide(L)'
;MGRYQVGDRRAATAPDGAAPQDPRAPGARRPGSPSLGTRGGWGLGLLLAACLFATPATAQVRFDFETGDLQGWQVVEGRFDRLVCDRAFFHNEPQRPYNKQGRYFLSTLERADNTPSDAFTGRIESPVFVLEAGPIAFRVGGGAHPNTYVALCDAQGEELLRASGANTEVMQTITWDATPFAGRRCFLRLVDQHQGGWGHVTFDDFTAAGALDAAATRARDARREREVRAAQAHALRAEITPLREAIRDLTRTFGKRYPRGHEFLRRLDALEQRVGAATLTGANQPARTLDEYRSAFDALKREALIANPLVSGQPILYVVRPQYAPDHHSTETLFQTGEINTASFRGGSALKSIHFGRGGETKTLVSAPEGIVRDPDVHFDGKRVLFSLRRDRNDDAHLYEVNVDGTGLRQLTTGAGISDIDPIYLPDGDILFSSTREPKVCQCNRHVQANLFRMDAAGRHLRQLGRNTLFEGHPALMPDGRILYDRWEYVDKHFGPAFGLWTMNPDGTNHAVFYGNNAWSPGAILDGRIVPGTRRFIATFGSCHDRPWGALALVDPALGLDGIHPVVRSWPPDIRRFLKGNIDTFMEVSPKYEDPYPLSDRYFLCSRQVEGERMGLFLLDTFGNELLLHIEGPGCYDPMPIAPRPRPPVIPPRVKPTSDEGFFYVADVYQGQGMERVPRGTIKTLRIVEAPVKLFWSNGNWNIDATQAPAMNWNSTNNKRILGDVPVEADGSAYFAVPAGKFVYFQLLDANRMMVQSMRSGTTIQPGETTGCIGCHEERRTTVPNHRLGTAFRRAPSRIQPWYGPPREFNYLTEVQPVFDRHCVSCHDYGKPAGEVLNLAGDLGLAFNTSYLELRRKSAVRWFPDEPGAPKLLVKAVDDGPPEVLPAYSWGSHRSRLVDIIRSEHYGVRLDRESIDRIVTWIDLNAPYYGSYATATPDHAFGRSPLNGAQLARLAELTGVKVGEQATEMQGSPVSFTRPELSPCLAGLKERNAAAYAEALAIIRAGQAFLAHTPRADMPGARLIGQDLERQHKHAAYTAAEVQARKALAESHH
;
A
#
# COMPACT_ATOMS: atom_id res chain seq x y z
N MET A 1 -4.39 4.33 14.21
CA MET A 1 -3.94 5.66 13.77
C MET A 1 -2.87 6.19 14.71
N GLY A 2 -1.61 6.25 14.26
CA GLY A 2 -0.52 6.97 14.91
C GLY A 2 0.29 7.67 13.82
N ARG A 3 0.41 8.99 13.89
CA ARG A 3 1.02 9.84 12.85
C ARG A 3 2.52 9.57 12.75
N TYR A 4 2.98 9.06 11.61
CA TYR A 4 4.40 9.06 11.23
C TYR A 4 4.76 10.45 10.69
N GLN A 5 5.58 11.20 11.42
CA GLN A 5 6.26 12.39 10.88
C GLN A 5 7.62 11.95 10.32
N VAL A 6 7.77 12.04 9.00
CA VAL A 6 9.07 11.91 8.32
C VAL A 6 9.77 13.27 8.44
N GLY A 7 10.86 13.31 9.19
CA GLY A 7 11.73 14.47 9.30
C GLY A 7 12.58 14.63 8.04
N ASP A 8 12.39 15.75 7.36
CA ASP A 8 13.14 16.24 6.21
C ASP A 8 14.64 16.42 6.56
N ARG A 9 15.54 15.85 5.74
CA ARG A 9 16.98 16.15 5.81
C ARG A 9 17.43 17.00 4.62
N ARG A 10 17.69 18.27 4.98
CA ARG A 10 18.58 19.27 4.41
C ARG A 10 19.54 18.77 3.31
N ALA A 11 19.41 19.39 2.15
CA ALA A 11 20.42 19.42 1.10
C ALA A 11 21.70 20.11 1.60
N ALA A 12 22.83 19.42 1.46
CA ALA A 12 24.16 19.99 1.66
C ALA A 12 24.68 20.53 0.32
N THR A 13 25.09 21.79 0.39
CA THR A 13 25.78 22.59 -0.62
C THR A 13 27.20 22.07 -0.87
N ALA A 14 27.69 22.24 -2.10
CA ALA A 14 29.12 22.26 -2.43
C ALA A 14 29.36 23.31 -3.55
N PRO A 15 30.56 23.91 -3.62
CA PRO A 15 30.73 25.35 -3.89
C PRO A 15 31.32 25.71 -5.27
N ASP A 16 31.24 27.00 -5.56
CA ASP A 16 31.79 27.75 -6.71
C ASP A 16 33.30 27.61 -6.93
N GLY A 17 33.72 27.84 -8.19
CA GLY A 17 35.05 28.39 -8.49
C GLY A 17 35.50 28.37 -9.96
N ALA A 18 35.34 29.51 -10.66
CA ALA A 18 36.35 30.21 -11.48
C ALA A 18 35.85 30.71 -12.86
N ALA A 19 35.87 32.04 -13.01
CA ALA A 19 35.64 32.86 -14.22
C ALA A 19 36.97 33.11 -14.98
N PRO A 20 37.14 34.16 -15.82
CA PRO A 20 36.28 34.85 -16.81
C PRO A 20 36.98 34.99 -18.20
N GLN A 21 36.30 35.52 -19.22
CA GLN A 21 36.89 36.47 -20.19
C GLN A 21 35.84 37.09 -21.15
N ASP A 22 35.71 38.42 -21.08
CA ASP A 22 35.21 39.37 -22.08
C ASP A 22 36.35 40.40 -22.25
N PRO A 23 36.67 41.01 -23.42
CA PRO A 23 35.91 42.18 -23.92
C PRO A 23 35.90 42.38 -25.46
N ARG A 24 34.88 43.09 -25.98
CA ARG A 24 35.00 44.38 -26.73
C ARG A 24 33.71 44.82 -27.43
N ALA A 25 33.40 46.10 -27.21
CA ALA A 25 32.23 46.93 -27.59
C ALA A 25 32.46 47.70 -28.94
N PRO A 26 31.84 48.87 -29.28
CA PRO A 26 30.67 49.63 -28.76
C PRO A 26 29.77 50.30 -29.85
N GLY A 27 28.74 51.06 -29.42
CA GLY A 27 28.50 52.42 -29.97
C GLY A 27 27.22 52.72 -30.77
N ALA A 28 26.41 53.63 -30.26
CA ALA A 28 25.12 54.12 -30.77
C ALA A 28 25.21 55.42 -31.62
N ARG A 29 24.14 55.77 -32.36
CA ARG A 29 23.36 57.05 -32.28
C ARG A 29 22.60 57.43 -33.58
N ARG A 30 21.41 58.04 -33.39
CA ARG A 30 20.61 58.90 -34.32
C ARG A 30 21.30 60.30 -34.49
N PRO A 31 20.68 61.44 -34.92
CA PRO A 31 19.46 61.77 -35.72
C PRO A 31 19.69 62.91 -36.78
N GLY A 32 18.62 63.43 -37.42
CA GLY A 32 18.53 64.87 -37.79
C GLY A 32 17.71 65.30 -39.04
N SER A 33 16.42 65.69 -38.85
CA SER A 33 15.67 66.93 -39.26
C SER A 33 15.81 67.60 -40.67
N PRO A 34 15.02 68.65 -41.05
CA PRO A 34 13.57 68.98 -40.93
C PRO A 34 12.96 69.68 -42.20
N SER A 35 11.68 70.08 -42.20
CA SER A 35 11.20 71.36 -42.79
C SER A 35 9.77 71.77 -42.37
N LEU A 36 9.53 73.09 -42.42
CA LEU A 36 8.46 73.92 -41.83
C LEU A 36 7.34 74.37 -42.80
N GLY A 37 6.24 74.89 -42.22
CA GLY A 37 5.39 76.00 -42.73
C GLY A 37 3.92 75.87 -42.31
N THR A 38 3.13 76.89 -41.91
CA THR A 38 3.27 78.36 -41.72
C THR A 38 2.03 78.94 -40.98
N ARG A 39 2.27 79.89 -40.06
CA ARG A 39 1.60 81.19 -39.72
C ARG A 39 0.08 81.41 -39.46
N GLY A 40 -0.16 82.17 -38.37
CA GLY A 40 -1.17 83.25 -38.17
C GLY A 40 -2.13 83.01 -37.00
N GLY A 41 -2.41 83.87 -36.00
CA GLY A 41 -2.03 85.24 -35.66
C GLY A 41 -3.20 86.01 -34.98
N TRP A 42 -2.98 86.50 -33.75
CA TRP A 42 -3.58 87.68 -33.06
C TRP A 42 -5.00 87.64 -32.44
N GLY A 43 -5.08 88.11 -31.18
CA GLY A 43 -6.32 88.67 -30.58
C GLY A 43 -6.44 88.57 -29.06
N LEU A 44 -5.85 89.52 -28.32
CA LEU A 44 -6.05 89.76 -26.88
C LEU A 44 -7.46 90.34 -26.60
N GLY A 45 -8.07 89.97 -25.47
CA GLY A 45 -9.26 90.65 -24.93
C GLY A 45 -9.81 90.01 -23.65
N LEU A 46 -9.31 90.46 -22.49
CA LEU A 46 -9.85 90.20 -21.16
C LEU A 46 -11.25 90.81 -20.99
N LEU A 47 -12.16 90.09 -20.33
CA LEU A 47 -13.11 90.65 -19.36
C LEU A 47 -13.62 89.55 -18.42
N LEU A 48 -13.44 89.78 -17.12
CA LEU A 48 -13.88 88.92 -16.03
C LEU A 48 -15.40 88.79 -15.96
N ALA A 49 -15.88 87.58 -15.69
CA ALA A 49 -17.03 87.36 -14.81
C ALA A 49 -16.92 85.97 -14.16
N ALA A 50 -16.82 85.96 -12.84
CA ALA A 50 -16.80 84.76 -12.02
C ALA A 50 -18.20 84.12 -11.96
N CYS A 51 -18.28 82.80 -12.12
CA CYS A 51 -19.32 81.96 -11.53
C CYS A 51 -18.80 80.51 -11.39
N LEU A 52 -18.41 80.19 -10.15
CA LEU A 52 -18.39 78.89 -9.46
C LEU A 52 -18.32 77.60 -10.30
N PHE A 53 -17.17 76.93 -10.21
CA PHE A 53 -16.97 75.53 -10.54
C PHE A 53 -17.77 74.63 -9.59
N ALA A 54 -18.65 73.79 -10.13
CA ALA A 54 -18.92 72.49 -9.53
C ALA A 54 -17.92 71.51 -10.15
N THR A 55 -16.96 71.01 -9.37
CA THR A 55 -16.18 69.83 -9.77
C THR A 55 -17.13 68.63 -9.81
N PRO A 56 -17.27 67.93 -10.95
CA PRO A 56 -18.02 66.67 -10.96
C PRO A 56 -17.31 65.68 -10.01
N ALA A 57 -18.09 65.02 -9.16
CA ALA A 57 -17.59 63.92 -8.34
C ALA A 57 -16.96 62.86 -9.25
N THR A 58 -15.70 62.52 -9.01
CA THR A 58 -15.05 61.36 -9.63
C THR A 58 -15.92 60.13 -9.39
N ALA A 59 -16.27 59.41 -10.46
CA ALA A 59 -16.98 58.15 -10.34
C ALA A 59 -16.15 57.18 -9.47
N GLN A 60 -16.81 56.49 -8.54
CA GLN A 60 -16.18 55.55 -7.62
C GLN A 60 -16.83 54.18 -7.78
N VAL A 61 -16.02 53.14 -7.96
CA VAL A 61 -16.45 51.74 -7.88
C VAL A 61 -16.38 51.31 -6.43
N ARG A 62 -17.48 50.75 -5.92
CA ARG A 62 -17.59 50.26 -4.55
C ARG A 62 -18.14 48.84 -4.55
N PHE A 63 -17.47 47.93 -3.84
CA PHE A 63 -18.02 46.61 -3.50
C PHE A 63 -17.97 46.41 -1.98
N ASP A 64 -19.10 46.68 -1.34
CA ASP A 64 -19.30 46.59 0.12
C ASP A 64 -20.40 45.58 0.49
N PHE A 65 -21.12 45.01 -0.49
CA PHE A 65 -22.19 44.04 -0.30
C PHE A 65 -23.38 44.51 0.55
N GLU A 66 -23.44 45.80 0.91
CA GLU A 66 -24.47 46.37 1.79
C GLU A 66 -25.88 46.36 1.16
N THR A 67 -25.97 46.10 -0.14
CA THR A 67 -27.22 45.81 -0.86
C THR A 67 -27.83 44.46 -0.48
N GLY A 68 -27.10 43.62 0.27
CA GLY A 68 -27.53 42.27 0.62
C GLY A 68 -27.44 41.27 -0.54
N ASP A 69 -26.81 41.67 -1.65
CA ASP A 69 -26.59 40.85 -2.84
C ASP A 69 -25.10 40.85 -3.25
N LEU A 70 -24.77 40.10 -4.31
CA LEU A 70 -23.40 39.97 -4.79
C LEU A 70 -22.89 41.17 -5.60
N GLN A 71 -23.69 42.22 -5.80
CA GLN A 71 -23.27 43.41 -6.56
C GLN A 71 -22.67 43.08 -7.94
N GLY A 72 -23.20 42.05 -8.61
CA GLY A 72 -22.73 41.56 -9.91
C GLY A 72 -21.52 40.63 -9.89
N TRP A 73 -20.97 40.30 -8.73
CA TRP A 73 -19.97 39.24 -8.59
C TRP A 73 -20.55 37.88 -8.96
N GLN A 74 -19.72 37.02 -9.56
CA GLN A 74 -20.13 35.69 -10.01
C GLN A 74 -19.15 34.63 -9.53
N VAL A 75 -19.68 33.48 -9.12
CA VAL A 75 -18.87 32.27 -8.97
C VAL A 75 -18.54 31.74 -10.36
N VAL A 76 -17.26 31.62 -10.67
CA VAL A 76 -16.77 31.25 -12.02
C VAL A 76 -16.18 29.85 -12.06
N GLU A 77 -15.87 29.30 -10.90
CA GLU A 77 -15.34 27.96 -10.68
C GLU A 77 -15.72 27.50 -9.28
N GLY A 78 -15.95 26.20 -9.08
CA GLY A 78 -16.26 25.63 -7.77
C GLY A 78 -17.68 25.89 -7.30
N ARG A 79 -17.89 25.74 -5.98
CA ARG A 79 -19.20 25.91 -5.35
C ARG A 79 -19.06 26.52 -3.97
N PHE A 80 -19.91 27.51 -3.71
CA PHE A 80 -20.13 28.11 -2.39
C PHE A 80 -21.63 28.13 -2.13
N ASP A 81 -22.05 27.78 -0.91
CA ASP A 81 -23.48 27.69 -0.60
C ASP A 81 -24.08 29.07 -0.29
N ARG A 82 -23.39 29.89 0.52
CA ARG A 82 -23.80 31.26 0.82
C ARG A 82 -22.57 32.18 0.80
N LEU A 83 -22.62 33.24 -0.01
CA LEU A 83 -21.48 34.17 -0.17
C LEU A 83 -21.68 35.50 0.56
N VAL A 84 -22.90 36.04 0.58
CA VAL A 84 -23.19 37.31 1.28
C VAL A 84 -23.56 36.99 2.72
N CYS A 85 -22.66 37.31 3.64
CA CYS A 85 -22.72 36.95 5.06
C CYS A 85 -23.05 38.17 5.92
N ASP A 86 -23.93 38.01 6.91
CA ASP A 86 -24.28 39.05 7.90
C ASP A 86 -23.93 38.66 9.35
N ARG A 87 -23.02 37.68 9.54
CA ARG A 87 -22.58 37.26 10.87
C ARG A 87 -22.07 38.45 11.68
N ALA A 88 -22.64 38.66 12.86
CA ALA A 88 -22.18 39.69 13.79
C ALA A 88 -20.84 39.32 14.44
N PHE A 89 -20.64 38.05 14.79
CA PHE A 89 -19.49 37.54 15.55
C PHE A 89 -18.78 36.39 14.83
N PHE A 90 -17.51 36.17 15.16
CA PHE A 90 -16.70 35.08 14.63
C PHE A 90 -17.35 33.73 14.89
N HIS A 91 -17.24 32.83 13.91
CA HIS A 91 -17.85 31.50 14.01
C HIS A 91 -17.19 30.62 15.10
N ASN A 92 -15.92 30.87 15.39
CA ASN A 92 -15.12 30.16 16.40
C ASN A 92 -14.98 30.93 17.72
N GLU A 93 -15.27 32.23 17.75
CA GLU A 93 -15.24 33.10 18.93
C GLU A 93 -16.54 33.93 19.01
N PRO A 94 -17.64 33.37 19.57
CA PRO A 94 -18.98 33.98 19.51
C PRO A 94 -19.14 35.33 20.23
N GLN A 95 -18.11 35.81 20.91
CA GLN A 95 -18.07 37.11 21.60
C GLN A 95 -17.24 38.16 20.84
N ARG A 96 -16.53 37.76 19.78
CA ARG A 96 -15.64 38.65 19.03
C ARG A 96 -16.33 39.08 17.72
N PRO A 97 -16.63 40.38 17.54
CA PRO A 97 -17.36 40.84 16.37
C PRO A 97 -16.50 40.85 15.09
N TYR A 98 -17.12 40.60 13.94
CA TYR A 98 -16.49 40.86 12.64
C TYR A 98 -16.29 42.36 12.44
N ASN A 99 -15.08 42.77 12.06
CA ASN A 99 -14.73 44.15 11.73
C ASN A 99 -15.09 44.51 10.28
N LYS A 100 -16.28 44.09 9.84
CA LYS A 100 -16.88 44.44 8.55
C LYS A 100 -17.35 45.89 8.50
N GLN A 101 -17.45 46.46 7.31
CA GLN A 101 -18.03 47.77 7.06
C GLN A 101 -19.52 47.58 6.80
N GLY A 102 -20.35 47.97 7.78
CA GLY A 102 -21.80 47.80 7.66
C GLY A 102 -22.29 46.42 8.09
N ARG A 103 -23.31 45.89 7.42
CA ARG A 103 -24.02 44.66 7.80
C ARG A 103 -23.48 43.43 7.08
N TYR A 104 -23.13 43.54 5.81
CA TYR A 104 -22.83 42.42 4.94
C TYR A 104 -21.35 42.42 4.55
N PHE A 105 -20.84 41.25 4.18
CA PHE A 105 -19.51 41.06 3.59
C PHE A 105 -19.52 39.77 2.77
N LEU A 106 -18.51 39.55 1.93
CA LEU A 106 -18.37 38.30 1.19
C LEU A 106 -17.56 37.29 2.01
N SER A 107 -18.06 36.07 2.15
CA SER A 107 -17.38 34.95 2.83
C SER A 107 -17.47 33.68 1.99
N THR A 108 -16.35 32.98 1.79
CA THR A 108 -16.34 31.66 1.14
C THR A 108 -16.58 30.49 2.11
N LEU A 109 -16.81 30.79 3.39
CA LEU A 109 -16.89 29.81 4.48
C LEU A 109 -18.30 29.26 4.73
N GLU A 110 -19.36 29.97 4.31
CA GLU A 110 -20.70 29.78 4.87
C GLU A 110 -21.53 28.69 4.15
N ARG A 111 -22.07 27.76 4.93
CA ARG A 111 -23.16 26.87 4.48
C ARG A 111 -24.50 27.59 4.46
N ALA A 112 -25.48 27.02 3.75
CA ALA A 112 -26.84 27.54 3.68
C ALA A 112 -27.55 27.62 5.06
N ASP A 113 -27.14 26.80 6.02
CA ASP A 113 -27.66 26.78 7.40
C ASP A 113 -26.90 27.70 8.38
N ASN A 114 -26.01 28.55 7.88
CA ASN A 114 -25.13 29.43 8.66
C ASN A 114 -24.13 28.67 9.56
N THR A 115 -23.68 27.48 9.17
CA THR A 115 -22.48 26.83 9.76
C THR A 115 -21.24 27.05 8.89
N PRO A 116 -20.03 27.13 9.47
CA PRO A 116 -18.79 27.31 8.70
C PRO A 116 -18.30 25.99 8.07
N SER A 117 -17.60 26.07 6.94
CA SER A 117 -17.06 24.93 6.20
C SER A 117 -15.88 25.29 5.29
N ASP A 118 -14.65 25.01 5.75
CA ASP A 118 -13.43 25.10 4.91
C ASP A 118 -13.33 24.00 3.84
N ALA A 119 -14.42 23.27 3.56
CA ALA A 119 -14.46 22.27 2.49
C ALA A 119 -14.84 22.90 1.13
N PHE A 120 -15.36 24.13 1.13
CA PHE A 120 -15.69 24.82 -0.11
C PHE A 120 -14.41 25.23 -0.83
N THR A 121 -14.44 25.13 -2.16
CA THR A 121 -13.37 25.61 -3.02
C THR A 121 -13.98 26.19 -4.29
N GLY A 122 -13.34 27.20 -4.86
CA GLY A 122 -13.79 27.87 -6.07
C GLY A 122 -13.10 29.21 -6.34
N ARG A 123 -13.64 29.91 -7.34
CA ARG A 123 -13.22 31.26 -7.73
C ARG A 123 -14.43 32.16 -7.92
N ILE A 124 -14.31 33.40 -7.47
CA ILE A 124 -15.35 34.41 -7.56
C ILE A 124 -14.77 35.65 -8.22
N GLU A 125 -15.43 36.19 -9.25
CA GLU A 125 -14.95 37.35 -9.99
C GLU A 125 -15.94 38.50 -9.93
N SER A 126 -15.43 39.71 -9.72
CA SER A 126 -16.22 40.95 -9.78
C SER A 126 -16.62 41.31 -11.22
N PRO A 127 -17.57 42.25 -11.38
CA PRO A 127 -17.72 42.98 -12.64
C PRO A 127 -16.42 43.66 -13.06
N VAL A 128 -16.27 43.87 -14.37
CA VAL A 128 -15.15 44.63 -14.93
C VAL A 128 -15.38 46.12 -14.67
N PHE A 129 -14.33 46.82 -14.25
CA PHE A 129 -14.30 48.27 -14.12
C PHE A 129 -13.10 48.87 -14.84
N VAL A 130 -13.23 50.13 -15.27
CA VAL A 130 -12.10 50.94 -15.74
C VAL A 130 -11.50 51.65 -14.53
N LEU A 131 -10.23 51.39 -14.24
CA LEU A 131 -9.53 52.03 -13.13
C LEU A 131 -9.03 53.43 -13.57
N GLU A 132 -9.44 54.49 -12.90
CA GLU A 132 -9.05 55.87 -13.25
C GLU A 132 -7.85 56.38 -12.45
N ALA A 133 -7.72 55.98 -11.17
CA ALA A 133 -6.61 56.36 -10.31
C ALA A 133 -6.22 55.25 -9.32
N GLY A 134 -5.00 55.36 -8.79
CA GLY A 134 -4.24 54.24 -8.27
C GLY A 134 -4.36 53.81 -6.81
N PRO A 135 -4.78 54.59 -5.80
CA PRO A 135 -5.03 53.96 -4.52
C PRO A 135 -6.37 53.22 -4.59
N ILE A 136 -6.31 51.89 -4.57
CA ILE A 136 -7.48 51.05 -4.31
C ILE A 136 -7.34 50.44 -2.92
N ALA A 137 -8.45 50.35 -2.20
CA ALA A 137 -8.47 49.82 -0.84
C ALA A 137 -9.61 48.82 -0.67
N PHE A 138 -9.39 47.81 0.15
CA PHE A 138 -10.40 46.82 0.57
C PHE A 138 -10.00 46.18 1.89
N ARG A 139 -10.88 45.38 2.48
CA ARG A 139 -10.61 44.55 3.65
C ARG A 139 -10.59 43.07 3.26
N VAL A 140 -9.63 42.31 3.77
CA VAL A 140 -9.54 40.87 3.56
C VAL A 140 -9.16 40.13 4.85
N GLY A 141 -9.87 39.05 5.16
CA GLY A 141 -9.54 38.10 6.22
C GLY A 141 -9.49 36.66 5.67
N GLY A 142 -9.44 35.68 6.57
CA GLY A 142 -9.31 34.27 6.23
C GLY A 142 -7.85 33.81 6.11
N GLY A 143 -7.61 32.81 5.26
CA GLY A 143 -6.33 32.10 5.17
C GLY A 143 -5.19 32.84 4.48
N ALA A 144 -3.96 32.46 4.86
CA ALA A 144 -2.70 32.91 4.27
C ALA A 144 -2.09 31.86 3.31
N HIS A 145 -2.89 30.91 2.82
CA HIS A 145 -2.42 29.83 1.95
C HIS A 145 -2.11 30.37 0.54
N PRO A 146 -1.12 29.82 -0.20
CA PRO A 146 -0.77 30.27 -1.55
C PRO A 146 -1.91 30.23 -2.57
N ASN A 147 -2.94 29.41 -2.29
CA ASN A 147 -4.12 29.16 -3.10
C ASN A 147 -5.42 29.70 -2.46
N THR A 148 -5.31 30.62 -1.50
CA THR A 148 -6.42 31.33 -0.85
C THR A 148 -6.11 32.83 -0.81
N TYR A 149 -6.61 33.61 -1.77
CA TYR A 149 -6.21 35.00 -1.97
C TYR A 149 -7.21 35.85 -2.78
N VAL A 150 -7.01 37.16 -2.75
CA VAL A 150 -7.65 38.18 -3.60
C VAL A 150 -6.63 38.70 -4.60
N ALA A 151 -7.02 38.83 -5.87
CA ALA A 151 -6.18 39.38 -6.93
C ALA A 151 -6.88 40.46 -7.74
N LEU A 152 -6.13 41.50 -8.13
CA LEU A 152 -6.51 42.41 -9.21
C LEU A 152 -6.08 41.77 -10.53
N CYS A 153 -7.01 41.60 -11.46
CA CYS A 153 -6.75 41.03 -12.77
C CYS A 153 -7.02 42.05 -13.87
N ASP A 154 -6.33 41.94 -15.01
CA ASP A 154 -6.72 42.67 -16.22
C ASP A 154 -7.86 41.98 -16.98
N ALA A 155 -8.35 42.61 -18.06
CA ALA A 155 -9.46 42.08 -18.87
C ALA A 155 -9.19 40.72 -19.56
N GLN A 156 -7.91 40.33 -19.67
CA GLN A 156 -7.48 39.05 -20.21
C GLN A 156 -7.44 37.96 -19.13
N GLY A 157 -7.38 38.36 -17.85
CA GLY A 157 -7.41 37.47 -16.69
C GLY A 157 -6.04 37.30 -16.02
N GLU A 158 -5.01 38.03 -16.47
CA GLU A 158 -3.68 38.04 -15.88
C GLU A 158 -3.70 38.74 -14.52
N GLU A 159 -3.10 38.11 -13.51
CA GLU A 159 -3.03 38.67 -12.15
C GLU A 159 -1.97 39.78 -12.10
N LEU A 160 -2.40 40.98 -11.75
CA LEU A 160 -1.57 42.17 -11.65
C LEU A 160 -1.05 42.38 -10.22
N LEU A 161 -1.92 42.17 -9.23
CA LEU A 161 -1.64 42.35 -7.80
C LEU A 161 -2.38 41.27 -7.01
N ARG A 162 -1.87 40.93 -5.83
CA ARG A 162 -2.38 39.87 -4.96
C ARG A 162 -2.25 40.22 -3.48
N ALA A 163 -3.20 39.78 -2.66
CA ALA A 163 -3.16 39.84 -1.20
C ALA A 163 -3.93 38.63 -0.64
N SER A 164 -3.60 38.21 0.58
CA SER A 164 -4.26 37.08 1.25
C SER A 164 -4.67 37.51 2.66
N GLY A 165 -5.48 36.70 3.34
CA GLY A 165 -5.71 36.85 4.77
C GLY A 165 -4.45 36.49 5.58
N ALA A 166 -4.56 36.58 6.90
CA ALA A 166 -3.45 36.31 7.82
C ALA A 166 -3.77 35.17 8.81
N ASN A 167 -4.55 34.18 8.37
CA ASN A 167 -5.14 33.12 9.22
C ASN A 167 -5.94 33.75 10.38
N THR A 168 -6.81 34.69 10.06
CA THR A 168 -7.64 35.40 11.04
C THR A 168 -8.96 35.87 10.44
N GLU A 169 -10.02 35.84 11.25
CA GLU A 169 -11.34 36.42 10.91
C GLU A 169 -11.33 37.97 10.97
N VAL A 170 -10.28 38.58 11.53
CA VAL A 170 -10.10 40.03 11.52
C VAL A 170 -9.67 40.44 10.10
N MET A 171 -10.55 41.12 9.38
CA MET A 171 -10.24 41.58 8.03
C MET A 171 -9.25 42.75 8.08
N GLN A 172 -8.12 42.62 7.40
CA GLN A 172 -7.07 43.63 7.31
C GLN A 172 -7.35 44.57 6.14
N THR A 173 -7.17 45.87 6.35
CA THR A 173 -7.23 46.85 5.25
C THR A 173 -5.99 46.69 4.37
N ILE A 174 -6.21 46.36 3.11
CA ILE A 174 -5.19 46.31 2.07
C ILE A 174 -5.32 47.57 1.22
N THR A 175 -4.20 48.25 1.01
CA THR A 175 -4.09 49.34 0.05
C THR A 175 -3.09 48.94 -1.02
N TRP A 176 -3.52 48.98 -2.28
CA TRP A 176 -2.65 48.73 -3.43
C TRP A 176 -2.40 50.02 -4.18
N ASP A 177 -1.16 50.23 -4.62
CA ASP A 177 -0.82 51.22 -5.64
C ASP A 177 -1.06 50.62 -7.03
N ALA A 178 -2.27 50.81 -7.54
CA ALA A 178 -2.70 50.44 -8.86
C ALA A 178 -2.53 51.58 -9.89
N THR A 179 -1.76 52.63 -9.57
CA THR A 179 -1.49 53.76 -10.50
C THR A 179 -0.96 53.31 -11.86
N PRO A 180 -0.06 52.29 -11.96
CA PRO A 180 0.41 51.78 -13.25
C PRO A 180 -0.70 51.18 -14.15
N PHE A 181 -1.89 50.94 -13.60
CA PHE A 181 -3.02 50.34 -14.28
C PHE A 181 -4.15 51.33 -14.58
N ALA A 182 -3.93 52.63 -14.32
CA ALA A 182 -4.89 53.68 -14.68
C ALA A 182 -5.21 53.64 -16.19
N GLY A 183 -6.49 53.79 -16.52
CA GLY A 183 -7.06 53.63 -17.86
C GLY A 183 -7.30 52.19 -18.30
N ARG A 184 -6.86 51.17 -17.55
CA ARG A 184 -7.09 49.74 -17.90
C ARG A 184 -8.44 49.26 -17.39
N ARG A 185 -8.98 48.28 -18.11
CA ARG A 185 -10.09 47.45 -17.64
C ARG A 185 -9.56 46.36 -16.72
N CYS A 186 -10.05 46.34 -15.49
CA CYS A 186 -9.65 45.42 -14.44
C CYS A 186 -10.86 44.76 -13.78
N PHE A 187 -10.65 43.70 -13.03
CA PHE A 187 -11.63 43.11 -12.12
C PHE A 187 -10.91 42.45 -10.95
N LEU A 188 -11.66 42.13 -9.89
CA LEU A 188 -11.14 41.40 -8.74
C LEU A 188 -11.49 39.92 -8.84
N ARG A 189 -10.56 39.07 -8.45
CA ARG A 189 -10.74 37.62 -8.34
C ARG A 189 -10.42 37.17 -6.93
N LEU A 190 -11.38 36.50 -6.30
CA LEU A 190 -11.19 35.74 -5.06
C LEU A 190 -10.94 34.29 -5.44
N VAL A 191 -9.88 33.72 -4.90
CA VAL A 191 -9.48 32.32 -5.10
C VAL A 191 -9.47 31.64 -3.75
N ASP A 192 -10.20 30.54 -3.63
CA ASP A 192 -10.22 29.70 -2.45
C ASP A 192 -10.12 28.24 -2.88
N GLN A 193 -8.94 27.64 -2.76
CA GLN A 193 -8.67 26.30 -3.29
C GLN A 193 -8.02 25.39 -2.24
N HIS A 194 -8.09 25.77 -0.96
CA HIS A 194 -7.52 24.99 0.14
C HIS A 194 -8.63 24.29 0.93
N GLN A 195 -8.52 22.98 1.11
CA GLN A 195 -9.44 22.22 1.96
C GLN A 195 -8.77 21.97 3.32
N GLY A 196 -9.34 22.51 4.40
CA GLY A 196 -8.79 22.42 5.76
C GLY A 196 -8.69 23.77 6.45
N GLY A 197 -8.19 23.79 7.69
CA GLY A 197 -8.22 25.00 8.53
C GLY A 197 -7.72 26.26 7.81
N TRP A 198 -8.51 27.33 7.88
CA TRP A 198 -8.29 28.60 7.17
C TRP A 198 -8.41 28.52 5.64
N GLY A 199 -9.07 27.48 5.12
CA GLY A 199 -9.45 27.36 3.72
C GLY A 199 -10.67 28.23 3.38
N HIS A 200 -10.53 29.55 3.56
CA HIS A 200 -11.55 30.52 3.17
C HIS A 200 -11.00 31.95 3.04
N VAL A 201 -11.74 32.81 2.35
CA VAL A 201 -11.53 34.26 2.23
C VAL A 201 -12.76 35.00 2.75
N THR A 202 -12.54 36.02 3.57
CA THR A 202 -13.54 37.05 3.88
C THR A 202 -13.12 38.37 3.24
N PHE A 203 -14.04 39.08 2.59
CA PHE A 203 -13.72 40.24 1.75
C PHE A 203 -14.80 41.32 1.86
N ASP A 204 -14.39 42.58 1.97
CA ASP A 204 -15.29 43.69 2.24
C ASP A 204 -14.73 45.08 1.84
N ASP A 205 -15.58 46.10 1.77
CA ASP A 205 -15.28 47.53 1.66
C ASP A 205 -14.29 47.91 0.54
N PHE A 206 -14.42 47.29 -0.64
CA PHE A 206 -13.58 47.66 -1.79
C PHE A 206 -13.99 49.02 -2.34
N THR A 207 -13.00 49.88 -2.56
CA THR A 207 -13.17 51.19 -3.21
C THR A 207 -12.06 51.47 -4.22
N ALA A 208 -12.44 51.99 -5.38
CA ALA A 208 -11.52 52.44 -6.42
C ALA A 208 -12.09 53.64 -7.18
N ALA A 209 -11.23 54.57 -7.63
CA ALA A 209 -11.62 55.60 -8.58
C ALA A 209 -11.82 54.98 -9.96
N GLY A 210 -13.01 55.14 -10.54
CA GLY A 210 -13.35 54.53 -11.82
C GLY A 210 -14.85 54.25 -12.00
N ALA A 211 -15.17 53.52 -13.05
CA ALA A 211 -16.54 53.15 -13.38
C ALA A 211 -16.66 51.69 -13.82
N LEU A 212 -17.77 51.04 -13.47
CA LEU A 212 -18.11 49.71 -13.95
C LEU A 212 -18.29 49.75 -15.48
N ASP A 213 -17.66 48.81 -16.19
CA ASP A 213 -17.84 48.59 -17.63
C ASP A 213 -18.72 47.36 -17.86
N ALA A 214 -20.03 47.61 -17.91
CA ALA A 214 -21.01 46.56 -18.14
C ALA A 214 -20.85 45.87 -19.50
N ALA A 215 -20.32 46.57 -20.53
CA ALA A 215 -20.10 45.98 -21.85
C ALA A 215 -18.90 45.02 -21.83
N ALA A 216 -17.80 45.42 -21.19
CA ALA A 216 -16.63 44.57 -20.99
C ALA A 216 -16.94 43.36 -20.09
N THR A 217 -17.75 43.55 -19.05
CA THR A 217 -18.24 42.46 -18.19
C THR A 217 -19.00 41.43 -19.01
N ARG A 218 -20.01 41.86 -19.79
CA ARG A 218 -20.78 40.97 -20.68
C ARG A 218 -19.89 40.27 -21.72
N ALA A 219 -18.92 40.97 -22.30
CA ALA A 219 -18.01 40.40 -23.29
C ALA A 219 -17.09 39.31 -22.70
N ARG A 220 -16.57 39.54 -21.48
CA ARG A 220 -15.75 38.57 -20.73
C ARG A 220 -16.58 37.34 -20.36
N ASP A 221 -17.74 37.54 -19.76
CA ASP A 221 -18.61 36.45 -19.31
C ASP A 221 -19.05 35.59 -20.51
N ALA A 222 -19.43 36.22 -21.63
CA ALA A 222 -19.77 35.52 -22.87
C ALA A 222 -18.58 34.76 -23.49
N ARG A 223 -17.34 35.24 -23.33
CA ARG A 223 -16.13 34.52 -23.76
C ARG A 223 -15.92 33.26 -22.92
N ARG A 224 -15.96 33.39 -21.60
CA ARG A 224 -15.82 32.27 -20.65
C ARG A 224 -16.86 31.19 -20.90
N GLU A 225 -18.13 31.58 -21.07
CA GLU A 225 -19.19 30.62 -21.39
C GLU A 225 -18.96 29.88 -22.71
N ARG A 226 -18.33 30.51 -23.72
CA ARG A 226 -17.97 29.83 -24.98
C ARG A 226 -16.84 28.82 -24.76
N GLU A 227 -15.83 29.18 -23.98
CA GLU A 227 -14.70 28.31 -23.65
C GLU A 227 -15.15 27.08 -22.85
N VAL A 228 -15.99 27.26 -21.83
CA VAL A 228 -16.59 26.16 -21.05
C VAL A 228 -17.41 25.24 -21.96
N ARG A 229 -18.27 25.81 -22.82
CA ARG A 229 -19.06 25.02 -23.78
C ARG A 229 -18.19 24.25 -24.78
N ALA A 230 -17.13 24.86 -25.29
CA ALA A 230 -16.19 24.21 -26.20
C ALA A 230 -15.46 23.06 -25.51
N ALA A 231 -15.03 23.24 -24.27
CA ALA A 231 -14.41 22.19 -23.45
C ALA A 231 -15.38 21.03 -23.17
N GLN A 232 -16.62 21.32 -22.79
CA GLN A 232 -17.67 20.31 -22.58
C GLN A 232 -17.98 19.51 -23.84
N ALA A 233 -18.11 20.18 -24.99
CA ALA A 233 -18.33 19.52 -26.27
C ALA A 233 -17.12 18.67 -26.70
N HIS A 234 -15.90 19.16 -26.48
CA HIS A 234 -14.67 18.41 -26.75
C HIS A 234 -14.60 17.13 -25.89
N ALA A 235 -14.87 17.24 -24.58
CA ALA A 235 -14.92 16.09 -23.68
C ALA A 235 -15.96 15.05 -24.12
N LEU A 236 -17.17 15.48 -24.47
CA LEU A 236 -18.21 14.58 -24.97
C LEU A 236 -17.79 13.87 -26.27
N ARG A 237 -17.12 14.57 -27.21
CA ARG A 237 -16.59 13.93 -28.43
C ARG A 237 -15.51 12.91 -28.14
N ALA A 238 -14.66 13.15 -27.14
CA ALA A 238 -13.62 12.19 -26.75
C ALA A 238 -14.23 10.85 -26.27
N GLU A 239 -15.42 10.87 -25.67
CA GLU A 239 -16.14 9.67 -25.22
C GLU A 239 -16.93 8.94 -26.32
N ILE A 240 -17.28 9.63 -27.41
CA ILE A 240 -17.99 9.02 -28.55
C ILE A 240 -17.15 7.93 -29.23
N THR A 241 -15.83 8.15 -29.34
CA THR A 241 -14.93 7.20 -30.02
C THR A 241 -14.88 5.83 -29.33
N PRO A 242 -14.61 5.73 -28.01
CA PRO A 242 -14.70 4.48 -27.26
C PRO A 242 -16.03 3.75 -27.44
N LEU A 243 -17.17 4.46 -27.35
CA LEU A 243 -18.48 3.83 -27.48
C LEU A 243 -18.71 3.28 -28.90
N ARG A 244 -18.29 4.03 -29.92
CA ARG A 244 -18.39 3.61 -31.32
C ARG A 244 -17.63 2.30 -31.56
N GLU A 245 -16.40 2.20 -31.05
CA GLU A 245 -15.58 1.00 -31.19
C GLU A 245 -16.16 -0.19 -30.44
N ALA A 246 -16.72 0.03 -29.24
CA ALA A 246 -17.44 -1.02 -28.53
C ALA A 246 -18.67 -1.52 -29.33
N ILE A 247 -19.49 -0.63 -29.88
CA ILE A 247 -20.67 -1.02 -30.68
C ILE A 247 -20.25 -1.79 -31.94
N ARG A 248 -19.21 -1.34 -32.64
CA ARG A 248 -18.65 -2.05 -33.81
C ARG A 248 -18.17 -3.43 -33.45
N ASP A 249 -17.44 -3.56 -32.33
CA ASP A 249 -16.96 -4.84 -31.85
C ASP A 249 -18.11 -5.79 -31.50
N LEU A 250 -19.08 -5.33 -30.70
CA LEU A 250 -20.26 -6.13 -30.36
C LEU A 250 -21.04 -6.57 -31.60
N THR A 251 -21.22 -5.68 -32.59
CA THR A 251 -21.91 -5.98 -33.85
C THR A 251 -21.17 -7.07 -34.62
N ARG A 252 -19.84 -6.96 -34.74
CA ARG A 252 -19.01 -7.94 -35.45
C ARG A 252 -18.95 -9.28 -34.72
N THR A 253 -18.76 -9.26 -33.41
CA THR A 253 -18.55 -10.46 -32.58
C THR A 253 -19.83 -11.26 -32.39
N PHE A 254 -20.97 -10.59 -32.18
CA PHE A 254 -22.23 -11.27 -31.83
C PHE A 254 -23.28 -11.29 -32.95
N GLY A 255 -23.16 -10.45 -33.98
CA GLY A 255 -24.06 -10.43 -35.14
C GLY A 255 -25.53 -10.38 -34.72
N LYS A 256 -26.30 -11.42 -35.06
CA LYS A 256 -27.73 -11.52 -34.77
C LYS A 256 -28.08 -11.48 -33.27
N ARG A 257 -27.13 -11.81 -32.38
CA ARG A 257 -27.32 -11.70 -30.92
C ARG A 257 -27.22 -10.25 -30.41
N TYR A 258 -26.73 -9.32 -31.23
CA TYR A 258 -26.69 -7.89 -30.96
C TYR A 258 -27.37 -7.09 -32.10
N PRO A 259 -28.70 -7.27 -32.28
CA PRO A 259 -29.38 -6.87 -33.52
C PRO A 259 -29.47 -5.34 -33.75
N ARG A 260 -29.33 -4.54 -32.68
CA ARG A 260 -29.48 -3.09 -32.71
C ARG A 260 -28.17 -2.33 -32.96
N GLY A 261 -27.05 -3.01 -33.20
CA GLY A 261 -25.75 -2.37 -33.39
C GLY A 261 -25.73 -1.26 -34.45
N HIS A 262 -26.32 -1.51 -35.63
CA HIS A 262 -26.42 -0.49 -36.68
C HIS A 262 -27.34 0.68 -36.32
N GLU A 263 -28.38 0.46 -35.51
CA GLU A 263 -29.24 1.52 -35.00
C GLU A 263 -28.48 2.41 -34.02
N PHE A 264 -27.74 1.82 -33.08
CA PHE A 264 -26.93 2.55 -32.12
C PHE A 264 -25.85 3.41 -32.79
N LEU A 265 -25.17 2.88 -33.82
CA LEU A 265 -24.19 3.66 -34.60
C LEU A 265 -24.85 4.88 -35.26
N ARG A 266 -26.00 4.73 -35.92
CA ARG A 266 -26.71 5.87 -36.53
C ARG A 266 -27.12 6.94 -35.51
N ARG A 267 -27.59 6.52 -34.33
CA ARG A 267 -27.96 7.44 -33.24
C ARG A 267 -26.72 8.16 -32.70
N LEU A 268 -25.60 7.47 -32.59
CA LEU A 268 -24.33 8.05 -32.15
C LEU A 268 -23.77 9.05 -33.17
N ASP A 269 -23.83 8.73 -34.47
CA ASP A 269 -23.42 9.63 -35.56
C ASP A 269 -24.27 10.90 -35.58
N ALA A 270 -25.59 10.76 -35.43
CA ALA A 270 -26.49 11.91 -35.35
C ALA A 270 -26.19 12.80 -34.13
N LEU A 271 -25.82 12.19 -33.00
CA LEU A 271 -25.44 12.93 -31.80
C LEU A 271 -24.10 13.66 -31.99
N GLU A 272 -23.10 12.98 -32.55
CA GLU A 272 -21.79 13.57 -32.85
C GLU A 272 -21.92 14.79 -33.78
N GLN A 273 -22.77 14.71 -34.81
CA GLN A 273 -23.06 15.84 -35.70
C GLN A 273 -23.70 17.03 -34.96
N ARG A 274 -24.63 16.77 -34.03
CA ARG A 274 -25.27 17.82 -33.21
C ARG A 274 -24.29 18.49 -32.26
N VAL A 275 -23.44 17.70 -31.59
CA VAL A 275 -22.32 18.21 -30.78
C VAL A 275 -21.32 18.98 -31.67
N GLY A 276 -21.12 18.52 -32.90
CA GLY A 276 -20.50 19.20 -34.03
C GLY A 276 -20.99 20.63 -34.21
N ALA A 277 -22.25 20.74 -34.61
CA ALA A 277 -22.92 21.99 -34.93
C ALA A 277 -22.96 22.97 -33.76
N ALA A 278 -23.19 22.48 -32.54
CA ALA A 278 -23.24 23.32 -31.33
C ALA A 278 -21.92 24.06 -31.05
N THR A 279 -20.78 23.55 -31.53
CA THR A 279 -19.49 24.26 -31.43
C THR A 279 -19.27 25.31 -32.53
N LEU A 280 -19.98 25.22 -33.66
CA LEU A 280 -19.81 26.10 -34.83
C LEU A 280 -20.79 27.29 -34.83
N THR A 281 -21.95 27.16 -34.20
CA THR A 281 -22.92 28.25 -34.08
C THR A 281 -22.55 29.15 -32.90
N GLY A 282 -22.08 30.38 -33.16
CA GLY A 282 -21.73 31.36 -32.12
C GLY A 282 -22.90 31.67 -31.16
N ALA A 283 -22.56 31.95 -29.89
CA ALA A 283 -23.30 32.47 -28.71
C ALA A 283 -24.84 32.29 -28.51
N ASN A 284 -25.64 32.04 -29.55
CA ASN A 284 -27.10 32.05 -29.53
C ASN A 284 -27.76 30.68 -29.26
N GLN A 285 -27.00 29.59 -29.05
CA GLN A 285 -27.57 28.33 -28.55
C GLN A 285 -27.44 28.23 -27.01
N PRO A 286 -28.52 27.92 -26.27
CA PRO A 286 -28.51 27.89 -24.81
C PRO A 286 -27.68 26.73 -24.24
N ALA A 287 -27.01 26.93 -23.09
CA ALA A 287 -26.21 25.92 -22.40
C ALA A 287 -26.95 24.59 -22.14
N ARG A 288 -28.28 24.69 -21.94
CA ARG A 288 -29.22 23.57 -21.78
C ARG A 288 -29.08 22.49 -22.87
N THR A 289 -28.68 22.86 -24.09
CA THR A 289 -28.57 21.92 -25.22
C THR A 289 -27.38 20.95 -25.09
N LEU A 290 -26.25 21.34 -24.49
CA LEU A 290 -25.13 20.41 -24.27
C LEU A 290 -25.42 19.40 -23.16
N ASP A 291 -26.14 19.82 -22.12
CA ASP A 291 -26.61 18.92 -21.05
C ASP A 291 -27.61 17.90 -21.60
N GLU A 292 -28.50 18.31 -22.52
CA GLU A 292 -29.39 17.41 -23.25
C GLU A 292 -28.60 16.40 -24.11
N TYR A 293 -27.54 16.85 -24.81
CA TYR A 293 -26.69 15.95 -25.60
C TYR A 293 -25.88 14.98 -24.74
N ARG A 294 -25.37 15.44 -23.59
CA ARG A 294 -24.75 14.58 -22.58
C ARG A 294 -25.73 13.52 -22.09
N SER A 295 -26.93 13.93 -21.70
CA SER A 295 -27.97 13.00 -21.23
C SER A 295 -28.36 11.98 -22.30
N ALA A 296 -28.47 12.42 -23.56
CA ALA A 296 -28.73 11.54 -24.70
C ALA A 296 -27.58 10.57 -24.98
N PHE A 297 -26.32 11.02 -24.85
CA PHE A 297 -25.14 10.17 -24.94
C PHE A 297 -25.13 9.10 -23.86
N ASP A 298 -25.32 9.50 -22.60
CA ASP A 298 -25.30 8.57 -21.45
C ASP A 298 -26.42 7.53 -21.56
N ALA A 299 -27.61 7.93 -21.99
CA ALA A 299 -28.71 7.03 -22.28
C ALA A 299 -28.38 6.03 -23.41
N LEU A 300 -27.82 6.52 -24.53
CA LEU A 300 -27.41 5.66 -25.65
C LEU A 300 -26.27 4.71 -25.25
N LYS A 301 -25.26 5.20 -24.51
CA LYS A 301 -24.15 4.41 -23.98
C LYS A 301 -24.68 3.28 -23.09
N ARG A 302 -25.58 3.60 -22.15
CA ARG A 302 -26.22 2.62 -21.27
C ARG A 302 -26.99 1.58 -22.08
N GLU A 303 -27.83 2.00 -23.01
CA GLU A 303 -28.65 1.09 -23.82
C GLU A 303 -27.78 0.16 -24.70
N ALA A 304 -26.78 0.73 -25.38
CA ALA A 304 -25.90 -0.02 -26.27
C ALA A 304 -25.03 -1.03 -25.53
N LEU A 305 -24.45 -0.66 -24.39
CA LEU A 305 -23.56 -1.52 -23.63
C LEU A 305 -24.29 -2.53 -22.76
N ILE A 306 -25.49 -2.22 -22.22
CA ILE A 306 -26.33 -3.22 -21.54
C ILE A 306 -26.80 -4.30 -22.54
N ALA A 307 -27.11 -3.92 -23.77
CA ALA A 307 -27.48 -4.86 -24.82
C ALA A 307 -26.33 -5.82 -25.22
N ASN A 308 -25.10 -5.63 -24.71
CA ASN A 308 -23.99 -6.58 -24.88
C ASN A 308 -24.45 -8.00 -24.47
N PRO A 309 -24.36 -9.02 -25.35
CA PRO A 309 -24.79 -10.37 -25.03
C PRO A 309 -24.00 -11.03 -23.89
N LEU A 310 -22.81 -10.54 -23.55
CA LEU A 310 -22.05 -10.99 -22.37
C LEU A 310 -22.63 -10.47 -21.05
N VAL A 311 -23.51 -9.47 -21.09
CA VAL A 311 -24.16 -8.84 -19.92
C VAL A 311 -25.65 -9.14 -19.88
N SER A 312 -26.33 -9.05 -21.03
CA SER A 312 -27.79 -9.24 -21.12
C SER A 312 -28.23 -10.68 -21.33
N GLY A 313 -27.35 -11.56 -21.81
CA GLY A 313 -27.69 -12.93 -22.20
C GLY A 313 -27.96 -13.88 -21.03
N GLN A 314 -27.54 -13.49 -19.82
CA GLN A 314 -27.63 -14.31 -18.61
C GLN A 314 -27.72 -13.42 -17.37
N PRO A 315 -28.19 -13.96 -16.22
CA PRO A 315 -28.07 -13.26 -14.95
C PRO A 315 -26.61 -13.04 -14.54
N ILE A 316 -26.35 -11.92 -13.88
CA ILE A 316 -25.09 -11.61 -13.21
C ILE A 316 -25.29 -11.81 -11.71
N LEU A 317 -24.54 -12.72 -11.10
CA LEU A 317 -24.40 -12.90 -9.66
C LEU A 317 -23.64 -11.71 -9.08
N TYR A 318 -24.01 -11.29 -7.87
CA TYR A 318 -23.28 -10.29 -7.08
C TYR A 318 -23.59 -10.45 -5.59
N VAL A 319 -22.71 -9.91 -4.76
CA VAL A 319 -22.89 -9.83 -3.30
C VAL A 319 -23.29 -8.42 -2.92
N VAL A 320 -24.24 -8.29 -2.02
CA VAL A 320 -24.56 -7.02 -1.34
C VAL A 320 -24.00 -7.09 0.08
N ARG A 321 -23.12 -6.15 0.47
CA ARG A 321 -22.55 -6.09 1.83
C ARG A 321 -21.99 -4.68 2.15
N PRO A 322 -21.79 -4.28 3.41
CA PRO A 322 -20.98 -3.10 3.69
C PRO A 322 -19.54 -3.34 3.22
N GLN A 323 -18.82 -2.26 2.92
CA GLN A 323 -17.37 -2.36 2.77
C GLN A 323 -16.77 -2.79 4.11
N TYR A 324 -15.69 -3.58 4.08
CA TYR A 324 -15.00 -4.05 5.28
C TYR A 324 -14.59 -2.86 6.15
N ALA A 325 -14.56 -3.04 7.48
CA ALA A 325 -13.96 -2.03 8.34
C ALA A 325 -12.47 -1.85 7.96
N PRO A 326 -11.92 -0.62 8.01
CA PRO A 326 -10.49 -0.44 7.81
C PRO A 326 -9.72 -1.14 8.93
N ASP A 327 -8.61 -1.78 8.59
CA ASP A 327 -7.70 -2.41 9.55
C ASP A 327 -6.23 -2.22 9.10
N HIS A 328 -5.29 -2.91 9.74
CA HIS A 328 -3.86 -2.74 9.50
C HIS A 328 -3.41 -3.28 8.14
N HIS A 329 -3.98 -4.39 7.63
CA HIS A 329 -3.60 -4.99 6.34
C HIS A 329 -4.78 -5.40 5.47
N SER A 330 -4.54 -5.52 4.15
CA SER A 330 -5.55 -5.94 3.15
C SER A 330 -6.09 -7.36 3.34
N THR A 331 -5.40 -8.20 4.11
CA THR A 331 -5.83 -9.56 4.47
C THR A 331 -6.78 -9.61 5.67
N GLU A 332 -6.94 -8.51 6.41
CA GLU A 332 -7.60 -8.48 7.72
C GLU A 332 -9.12 -8.29 7.60
N THR A 333 -9.73 -9.08 6.73
CA THR A 333 -11.17 -9.03 6.39
C THR A 333 -11.97 -10.18 7.01
N LEU A 334 -11.31 -11.07 7.77
CA LEU A 334 -11.89 -12.25 8.41
C LEU A 334 -12.68 -11.88 9.69
N PHE A 335 -12.10 -10.99 10.51
CA PHE A 335 -12.58 -10.60 11.84
C PHE A 335 -12.88 -11.81 12.75
N GLN A 336 -12.06 -12.86 12.66
CA GLN A 336 -12.34 -14.18 13.25
C GLN A 336 -12.59 -14.08 14.75
N THR A 337 -13.45 -14.94 15.30
CA THR A 337 -13.66 -15.00 16.75
C THR A 337 -12.33 -15.22 17.50
N GLY A 338 -12.13 -14.42 18.56
CA GLY A 338 -10.91 -14.44 19.36
C GLY A 338 -9.70 -13.69 18.77
N GLU A 339 -9.84 -13.09 17.59
CA GLU A 339 -8.82 -12.25 16.97
C GLU A 339 -8.87 -10.80 17.53
N ILE A 340 -7.75 -10.09 17.43
CA ILE A 340 -7.62 -8.70 17.90
C ILE A 340 -8.61 -7.72 17.24
N ASN A 341 -9.10 -8.05 16.03
CA ASN A 341 -10.05 -7.23 15.28
C ASN A 341 -11.47 -7.82 15.22
N THR A 342 -11.80 -8.82 16.04
CA THR A 342 -13.17 -9.40 16.12
C THR A 342 -14.24 -8.31 16.25
N ALA A 343 -13.92 -7.22 16.95
CA ALA A 343 -14.85 -6.13 17.20
C ALA A 343 -15.18 -5.27 15.97
N SER A 344 -14.40 -5.38 14.90
CA SER A 344 -14.57 -4.63 13.66
C SER A 344 -15.59 -5.27 12.70
N PHE A 345 -16.09 -6.49 13.00
CA PHE A 345 -17.09 -7.17 12.17
C PHE A 345 -18.38 -6.34 12.02
N ARG A 346 -18.87 -6.24 10.77
CA ARG A 346 -20.12 -5.56 10.41
C ARG A 346 -20.98 -6.47 9.55
N GLY A 347 -22.11 -6.93 10.08
CA GLY A 347 -23.06 -7.76 9.35
C GLY A 347 -23.96 -6.99 8.39
N GLY A 348 -24.79 -7.73 7.66
CA GLY A 348 -25.80 -7.20 6.74
C GLY A 348 -25.41 -7.44 5.29
N SER A 349 -25.76 -8.62 4.76
CA SER A 349 -25.42 -9.00 3.40
C SER A 349 -26.46 -9.90 2.73
N ALA A 350 -26.31 -10.05 1.42
CA ALA A 350 -27.09 -10.99 0.62
C ALA A 350 -26.33 -11.43 -0.63
N LEU A 351 -26.54 -12.67 -1.05
CA LEU A 351 -26.14 -13.16 -2.38
C LEU A 351 -27.32 -12.96 -3.34
N LYS A 352 -27.10 -12.26 -4.43
CA LYS A 352 -28.15 -11.87 -5.37
C LYS A 352 -27.74 -12.10 -6.81
N SER A 353 -28.72 -12.07 -7.71
CA SER A 353 -28.51 -12.03 -9.15
C SER A 353 -29.36 -10.95 -9.80
N ILE A 354 -28.90 -10.41 -10.93
CA ILE A 354 -29.61 -9.42 -11.74
C ILE A 354 -29.61 -9.80 -13.22
N HIS A 355 -30.75 -9.74 -13.89
CA HIS A 355 -30.87 -10.07 -15.31
C HIS A 355 -31.15 -8.85 -16.17
N PHE A 356 -30.12 -8.29 -16.81
CA PHE A 356 -30.25 -7.07 -17.60
C PHE A 356 -31.09 -7.23 -18.88
N GLY A 357 -31.05 -8.41 -19.53
CA GLY A 357 -31.95 -8.74 -20.65
C GLY A 357 -33.43 -8.83 -20.28
N ARG A 358 -33.78 -8.84 -18.98
CA ARG A 358 -35.15 -8.85 -18.45
C ARG A 358 -35.46 -7.56 -17.68
N GLY A 359 -34.91 -6.43 -18.13
CA GLY A 359 -35.15 -5.13 -17.51
C GLY A 359 -34.45 -4.92 -16.16
N GLY A 360 -33.46 -5.75 -15.80
CA GLY A 360 -32.75 -5.62 -14.54
C GLY A 360 -33.47 -6.27 -13.35
N GLU A 361 -34.31 -7.28 -13.60
CA GLU A 361 -34.94 -8.10 -12.56
C GLU A 361 -33.88 -8.66 -11.60
N THR A 362 -34.05 -8.40 -10.30
CA THR A 362 -33.16 -8.90 -9.24
C THR A 362 -33.79 -10.06 -8.50
N LYS A 363 -32.96 -11.02 -8.07
CA LYS A 363 -33.37 -12.17 -7.25
C LYS A 363 -32.37 -12.41 -6.12
N THR A 364 -32.86 -12.47 -4.89
CA THR A 364 -32.07 -12.90 -3.73
C THR A 364 -31.97 -14.42 -3.69
N LEU A 365 -30.75 -14.95 -3.64
CA LEU A 365 -30.46 -16.37 -3.48
C LEU A 365 -30.25 -16.74 -2.02
N VAL A 366 -29.52 -15.92 -1.28
CA VAL A 366 -29.23 -16.09 0.15
C VAL A 366 -29.33 -14.73 0.84
N SER A 367 -29.99 -14.69 2.01
CA SER A 367 -30.08 -13.49 2.86
C SER A 367 -29.33 -13.74 4.17
N ALA A 368 -28.48 -12.79 4.57
CA ALA A 368 -27.69 -12.85 5.79
C ALA A 368 -27.74 -11.47 6.51
N PRO A 369 -28.86 -11.12 7.16
CA PRO A 369 -29.07 -9.78 7.72
C PRO A 369 -28.10 -9.43 8.86
N GLU A 370 -27.56 -10.43 9.55
CA GLU A 370 -26.55 -10.26 10.62
C GLU A 370 -25.15 -10.70 10.18
N GLY A 371 -25.05 -11.28 8.98
CA GLY A 371 -23.87 -11.98 8.49
C GLY A 371 -23.20 -11.32 7.30
N ILE A 372 -22.11 -11.92 6.84
CA ILE A 372 -21.40 -11.57 5.61
C ILE A 372 -21.35 -12.80 4.70
N VAL A 373 -22.01 -12.72 3.55
CA VAL A 373 -21.72 -13.55 2.37
C VAL A 373 -20.59 -12.88 1.58
N ARG A 374 -19.64 -13.67 1.07
CA ARG A 374 -18.51 -13.19 0.27
C ARG A 374 -17.92 -14.28 -0.63
N ASP A 375 -17.07 -13.86 -1.56
CA ASP A 375 -16.21 -14.69 -2.42
C ASP A 375 -16.95 -15.84 -3.16
N PRO A 376 -18.04 -15.56 -3.90
CA PRO A 376 -18.75 -16.63 -4.60
C PRO A 376 -17.98 -17.17 -5.81
N ASP A 377 -18.19 -18.44 -6.17
CA ASP A 377 -17.79 -19.04 -7.45
C ASP A 377 -18.98 -19.79 -8.08
N VAL A 378 -19.16 -19.61 -9.38
CA VAL A 378 -20.22 -20.28 -10.14
C VAL A 378 -19.68 -21.59 -10.71
N HIS A 379 -20.37 -22.68 -10.41
CA HIS A 379 -20.02 -24.02 -10.91
C HIS A 379 -20.04 -24.06 -12.44
N PHE A 380 -19.24 -24.95 -13.05
CA PHE A 380 -19.07 -25.02 -14.52
C PHE A 380 -20.37 -25.22 -15.31
N ASP A 381 -21.40 -25.82 -14.71
CA ASP A 381 -22.71 -26.01 -15.34
C ASP A 381 -23.65 -24.80 -15.23
N GLY A 382 -23.26 -23.75 -14.48
CA GLY A 382 -24.06 -22.57 -14.23
C GLY A 382 -25.29 -22.80 -13.36
N LYS A 383 -25.36 -23.90 -12.59
CA LYS A 383 -26.55 -24.27 -11.79
C LYS A 383 -26.36 -24.14 -10.28
N ARG A 384 -25.12 -24.04 -9.82
CA ARG A 384 -24.76 -23.98 -8.39
C ARG A 384 -23.76 -22.86 -8.14
N VAL A 385 -23.81 -22.32 -6.94
CA VAL A 385 -22.92 -21.27 -6.44
C VAL A 385 -22.31 -21.73 -5.13
N LEU A 386 -20.99 -21.70 -5.07
CA LEU A 386 -20.18 -21.88 -3.87
C LEU A 386 -19.84 -20.50 -3.32
N PHE A 387 -19.79 -20.33 -2.00
CA PHE A 387 -19.49 -19.05 -1.37
C PHE A 387 -19.09 -19.23 0.10
N SER A 388 -18.58 -18.17 0.70
CA SER A 388 -18.32 -18.12 2.13
C SER A 388 -19.39 -17.31 2.86
N LEU A 389 -19.82 -17.82 4.00
CA LEU A 389 -20.80 -17.18 4.87
C LEU A 389 -20.32 -17.24 6.32
N ARG A 390 -20.25 -16.06 6.94
CA ARG A 390 -20.25 -15.90 8.38
C ARG A 390 -21.63 -15.43 8.80
N ARG A 391 -22.33 -16.18 9.66
CA ARG A 391 -23.75 -15.91 9.96
C ARG A 391 -23.96 -14.67 10.82
N ASP A 392 -23.08 -14.44 11.77
CA ASP A 392 -23.12 -13.30 12.70
C ASP A 392 -21.76 -13.08 13.38
N ARG A 393 -21.70 -12.13 14.33
CA ARG A 393 -20.46 -11.74 15.03
C ARG A 393 -19.87 -12.85 15.90
N ASN A 394 -20.68 -13.79 16.39
CA ASN A 394 -20.26 -14.90 17.24
C ASN A 394 -19.90 -16.17 16.46
N ASP A 395 -20.09 -16.15 15.14
CA ASP A 395 -19.74 -17.23 14.21
C ASP A 395 -18.43 -16.91 13.47
N ASP A 396 -17.86 -17.90 12.78
CA ASP A 396 -16.73 -17.72 11.87
C ASP A 396 -17.16 -17.99 10.42
N ALA A 397 -16.30 -17.67 9.44
CA ALA A 397 -16.63 -17.88 8.03
C ALA A 397 -16.54 -19.37 7.66
N HIS A 398 -17.58 -19.90 7.04
CA HIS A 398 -17.63 -21.28 6.54
C HIS A 398 -18.11 -21.33 5.10
N LEU A 399 -17.81 -22.44 4.42
CA LEU A 399 -18.16 -22.63 3.01
C LEU A 399 -19.58 -23.19 2.87
N TYR A 400 -20.32 -22.67 1.91
CA TYR A 400 -21.68 -23.08 1.57
C TYR A 400 -21.85 -23.24 0.07
N GLU A 401 -22.79 -24.08 -0.33
CA GLU A 401 -23.24 -24.25 -1.72
C GLU A 401 -24.76 -24.02 -1.79
N VAL A 402 -25.24 -23.37 -2.85
CA VAL A 402 -26.66 -23.15 -3.11
C VAL A 402 -26.96 -23.30 -4.60
N ASN A 403 -28.17 -23.71 -4.95
CA ASN A 403 -28.62 -23.69 -6.34
C ASN A 403 -28.86 -22.23 -6.80
N VAL A 404 -28.70 -21.97 -8.10
CA VAL A 404 -28.95 -20.63 -8.69
C VAL A 404 -30.42 -20.19 -8.61
N ASP A 405 -31.32 -21.10 -8.24
CA ASP A 405 -32.70 -20.77 -7.95
C ASP A 405 -32.95 -20.37 -6.47
N GLY A 406 -31.93 -20.41 -5.62
CA GLY A 406 -31.98 -20.11 -4.18
C GLY A 406 -32.32 -21.31 -3.29
N THR A 407 -32.54 -22.50 -3.86
CA THR A 407 -32.84 -23.73 -3.11
C THR A 407 -31.57 -24.51 -2.76
N GLY A 408 -31.70 -25.52 -1.90
CA GLY A 408 -30.62 -26.50 -1.67
C GLY A 408 -29.38 -25.94 -0.95
N LEU A 409 -29.54 -24.89 -0.14
CA LEU A 409 -28.46 -24.33 0.67
C LEU A 409 -27.85 -25.41 1.57
N ARG A 410 -26.54 -25.62 1.46
CA ARG A 410 -25.79 -26.65 2.19
C ARG A 410 -24.49 -26.07 2.73
N GLN A 411 -24.24 -26.25 4.02
CA GLN A 411 -22.95 -25.95 4.64
C GLN A 411 -21.96 -27.10 4.37
N LEU A 412 -20.71 -26.76 4.03
CA LEU A 412 -19.66 -27.71 3.67
C LEU A 412 -18.56 -27.83 4.72
N THR A 413 -18.26 -26.71 5.40
CA THR A 413 -17.22 -26.68 6.45
C THR A 413 -17.78 -26.19 7.78
N THR A 414 -17.12 -26.59 8.86
CA THR A 414 -17.49 -26.25 10.25
C THR A 414 -16.25 -26.13 11.11
N GLY A 415 -16.33 -25.36 12.20
CA GLY A 415 -15.35 -25.38 13.29
C GLY A 415 -15.21 -24.03 13.98
N ALA A 416 -15.02 -24.02 15.29
CA ALA A 416 -14.86 -22.77 16.05
C ALA A 416 -13.44 -22.20 15.94
N GLY A 417 -13.34 -20.87 15.78
CA GLY A 417 -12.07 -20.17 15.63
C GLY A 417 -11.31 -20.57 14.37
N ILE A 418 -12.06 -20.91 13.31
CA ILE A 418 -11.56 -21.29 11.97
C ILE A 418 -12.43 -20.58 10.95
N SER A 419 -11.80 -19.82 10.06
CA SER A 419 -12.45 -19.18 8.92
C SER A 419 -11.98 -19.82 7.62
N ASP A 420 -12.93 -20.23 6.79
CA ASP A 420 -12.74 -20.76 5.45
C ASP A 420 -13.34 -19.76 4.43
N ILE A 421 -12.51 -19.20 3.54
CA ILE A 421 -12.87 -18.15 2.58
C ILE A 421 -12.37 -18.45 1.15
N ASP A 422 -12.75 -17.61 0.19
CA ASP A 422 -12.34 -17.67 -1.22
C ASP A 422 -12.48 -19.05 -1.91
N PRO A 423 -13.65 -19.72 -1.82
CA PRO A 423 -13.79 -21.06 -2.36
C PRO A 423 -13.96 -21.07 -3.89
N ILE A 424 -13.31 -22.01 -4.57
CA ILE A 424 -13.48 -22.27 -6.00
C ILE A 424 -13.74 -23.75 -6.30
N TYR A 425 -14.49 -23.99 -7.38
CA TYR A 425 -14.65 -25.35 -7.93
C TYR A 425 -13.42 -25.77 -8.74
N LEU A 426 -12.95 -26.99 -8.49
CA LEU A 426 -11.91 -27.66 -9.27
C LEU A 426 -12.52 -28.53 -10.38
N PRO A 427 -11.81 -28.77 -11.50
CA PRO A 427 -12.34 -29.48 -12.66
C PRO A 427 -12.65 -30.97 -12.39
N ASP A 428 -12.05 -31.56 -11.35
CA ASP A 428 -12.32 -32.93 -10.88
C ASP A 428 -13.53 -33.02 -9.94
N GLY A 429 -14.14 -31.88 -9.57
CA GLY A 429 -15.30 -31.80 -8.68
C GLY A 429 -14.95 -31.48 -7.24
N ASP A 430 -13.67 -31.41 -6.89
CA ASP A 430 -13.22 -30.98 -5.57
C ASP A 430 -13.36 -29.46 -5.40
N ILE A 431 -13.13 -28.99 -4.16
CA ILE A 431 -13.19 -27.59 -3.78
C ILE A 431 -11.84 -27.17 -3.22
N LEU A 432 -11.34 -26.01 -3.65
CA LEU A 432 -10.15 -25.35 -3.13
C LEU A 432 -10.55 -24.03 -2.47
N PHE A 433 -9.92 -23.67 -1.36
CA PHE A 433 -10.28 -22.49 -0.55
C PHE A 433 -9.14 -22.07 0.37
N SER A 434 -9.21 -20.85 0.92
CA SER A 434 -8.27 -20.33 1.93
C SER A 434 -8.78 -20.65 3.34
N SER A 435 -7.92 -21.11 4.26
CA SER A 435 -8.33 -21.47 5.62
C SER A 435 -7.31 -21.08 6.69
N THR A 436 -7.82 -20.62 7.84
CA THR A 436 -7.04 -20.33 9.07
C THR A 436 -6.84 -21.54 9.98
N ARG A 437 -7.16 -22.75 9.48
CA ARG A 437 -7.13 -24.00 10.26
C ARG A 437 -5.75 -24.34 10.82
N GLU A 438 -4.68 -23.97 10.12
CA GLU A 438 -3.34 -23.87 10.71
C GLU A 438 -3.28 -22.56 11.53
N PRO A 439 -3.23 -22.63 12.88
CA PRO A 439 -3.45 -21.46 13.73
C PRO A 439 -2.19 -20.59 13.84
N LYS A 440 -1.87 -19.87 12.76
CA LYS A 440 -0.74 -18.96 12.66
C LYS A 440 -1.17 -17.50 12.53
N VAL A 441 -0.27 -16.59 12.91
CA VAL A 441 -0.45 -15.14 12.81
C VAL A 441 0.67 -14.50 11.99
N CYS A 442 0.42 -13.30 11.47
CA CYS A 442 1.40 -12.55 10.67
C CYS A 442 2.66 -12.23 11.48
N GLN A 443 3.83 -12.33 10.85
CA GLN A 443 5.13 -12.12 11.51
C GLN A 443 5.30 -10.68 12.00
N CYS A 444 4.85 -9.70 11.19
CA CYS A 444 4.89 -8.26 11.47
C CYS A 444 3.70 -7.70 12.28
N ASN A 445 2.72 -8.51 12.69
CA ASN A 445 1.63 -8.07 13.57
C ASN A 445 0.99 -9.26 14.35
N ARG A 446 -0.33 -9.26 14.61
CA ARG A 446 -1.04 -10.23 15.48
C ARG A 446 -2.28 -10.85 14.82
N HIS A 447 -2.55 -10.52 13.57
CA HIS A 447 -3.71 -11.01 12.83
C HIS A 447 -3.50 -12.43 12.31
N VAL A 448 -4.57 -13.21 12.31
CA VAL A 448 -4.58 -14.59 11.82
C VAL A 448 -4.27 -14.63 10.32
N GLN A 449 -3.66 -15.71 9.85
CA GLN A 449 -3.29 -15.86 8.45
C GLN A 449 -3.84 -17.17 7.89
N ALA A 450 -4.25 -17.16 6.61
CA ALA A 450 -4.82 -18.31 5.91
C ALA A 450 -3.87 -18.87 4.86
N ASN A 451 -3.94 -20.18 4.59
CA ASN A 451 -3.30 -20.81 3.41
C ASN A 451 -4.33 -21.61 2.62
N LEU A 452 -3.94 -22.09 1.44
CA LEU A 452 -4.84 -22.86 0.59
C LEU A 452 -5.03 -24.29 1.07
N PHE A 453 -6.29 -24.75 1.06
CA PHE A 453 -6.74 -26.09 1.37
C PHE A 453 -7.60 -26.65 0.23
N ARG A 454 -7.72 -27.96 0.20
CA ARG A 454 -8.58 -28.70 -0.72
C ARG A 454 -9.43 -29.71 0.04
N MET A 455 -10.64 -29.95 -0.44
CA MET A 455 -11.56 -30.99 0.05
C MET A 455 -12.38 -31.58 -1.10
N ASP A 456 -13.01 -32.73 -0.86
CA ASP A 456 -13.99 -33.28 -1.80
C ASP A 456 -15.31 -32.48 -1.79
N ALA A 457 -16.16 -32.68 -2.79
CA ALA A 457 -17.46 -31.99 -2.89
C ALA A 457 -18.41 -32.20 -1.68
N ALA A 458 -18.16 -33.24 -0.88
CA ALA A 458 -18.92 -33.56 0.32
C ALA A 458 -18.36 -32.88 1.59
N GLY A 459 -17.26 -32.12 1.48
CA GLY A 459 -16.62 -31.45 2.61
C GLY A 459 -15.66 -32.34 3.40
N ARG A 460 -15.20 -33.45 2.83
CA ARG A 460 -14.31 -34.42 3.48
C ARG A 460 -12.92 -34.38 2.85
N HIS A 461 -11.98 -35.15 3.40
CA HIS A 461 -10.60 -35.29 2.90
C HIS A 461 -9.85 -33.95 2.82
N LEU A 462 -10.06 -33.10 3.84
CA LEU A 462 -9.38 -31.82 4.00
C LEU A 462 -7.86 -31.99 3.96
N ARG A 463 -7.20 -31.24 3.09
CA ARG A 463 -5.75 -31.24 2.94
C ARG A 463 -5.24 -29.83 2.70
N GLN A 464 -4.24 -29.41 3.46
CA GLN A 464 -3.53 -28.16 3.21
C GLN A 464 -2.57 -28.32 2.03
N LEU A 465 -2.53 -27.32 1.15
CA LEU A 465 -1.71 -27.28 -0.05
C LEU A 465 -0.48 -26.38 0.14
N GLY A 466 -0.66 -25.15 0.62
CA GLY A 466 0.46 -24.23 0.90
C GLY A 466 0.95 -24.29 2.35
N ARG A 467 2.23 -23.98 2.59
CA ARG A 467 2.82 -23.87 3.94
C ARG A 467 3.46 -22.51 4.18
N ASN A 468 3.00 -21.50 3.45
CA ASN A 468 3.51 -20.15 3.59
C ASN A 468 3.32 -19.64 5.02
N THR A 469 4.28 -18.85 5.52
CA THR A 469 4.22 -18.35 6.91
C THR A 469 3.19 -17.25 7.13
N LEU A 470 2.61 -16.71 6.05
CA LEU A 470 1.62 -15.64 6.07
C LEU A 470 0.39 -16.06 5.26
N PHE A 471 -0.11 -15.20 4.37
CA PHE A 471 -1.38 -15.36 3.68
C PHE A 471 -1.25 -15.95 2.27
N GLU A 472 -2.21 -16.78 1.89
CA GLU A 472 -2.50 -17.19 0.51
C GLU A 472 -4.02 -17.08 0.32
N GLY A 473 -4.46 -16.37 -0.74
CA GLY A 473 -5.85 -15.96 -0.93
C GLY A 473 -6.30 -15.87 -2.38
N HIS A 474 -7.59 -15.55 -2.55
CA HIS A 474 -8.29 -15.28 -3.81
C HIS A 474 -7.86 -16.18 -4.99
N PRO A 475 -7.94 -17.52 -4.85
CA PRO A 475 -7.54 -18.42 -5.90
C PRO A 475 -8.48 -18.31 -7.11
N ALA A 476 -7.92 -18.48 -8.30
CA ALA A 476 -8.63 -18.53 -9.57
C ALA A 476 -8.11 -19.68 -10.43
N LEU A 477 -9.03 -20.43 -11.04
CA LEU A 477 -8.68 -21.54 -11.93
C LEU A 477 -8.20 -21.01 -13.30
N MET A 478 -7.01 -21.44 -13.71
CA MET A 478 -6.42 -21.10 -15.01
C MET A 478 -6.99 -22.02 -16.12
N PRO A 479 -6.99 -21.56 -17.39
CA PRO A 479 -7.47 -22.38 -18.52
C PRO A 479 -6.72 -23.70 -18.73
N ASP A 480 -5.48 -23.80 -18.23
CA ASP A 480 -4.66 -25.02 -18.29
C ASP A 480 -4.85 -25.96 -17.08
N GLY A 481 -5.76 -25.63 -16.17
CA GLY A 481 -6.07 -26.42 -14.98
C GLY A 481 -5.20 -26.10 -13.76
N ARG A 482 -4.21 -25.20 -13.86
CA ARG A 482 -3.46 -24.70 -12.70
C ARG A 482 -4.28 -23.70 -11.90
N ILE A 483 -3.81 -23.40 -10.69
CA ILE A 483 -4.38 -22.39 -9.80
C ILE A 483 -3.49 -21.16 -9.86
N LEU A 484 -4.09 -19.99 -10.10
CA LEU A 484 -3.51 -18.66 -9.84
C LEU A 484 -4.01 -18.18 -8.47
N TYR A 485 -3.17 -17.61 -7.63
CA TYR A 485 -3.57 -17.14 -6.30
C TYR A 485 -2.66 -15.99 -5.86
N ASP A 486 -3.13 -15.14 -4.95
CA ASP A 486 -2.25 -14.17 -4.29
C ASP A 486 -1.55 -14.81 -3.08
N ARG A 487 -0.33 -14.36 -2.82
CA ARG A 487 0.46 -14.80 -1.68
C ARG A 487 1.30 -13.66 -1.15
N TRP A 488 1.17 -13.44 0.14
CA TRP A 488 2.01 -12.54 0.91
C TRP A 488 3.14 -13.35 1.55
N GLU A 489 4.40 -13.04 1.29
CA GLU A 489 5.53 -13.77 1.89
C GLU A 489 6.77 -12.92 1.98
N TYR A 490 7.43 -12.87 3.14
CA TYR A 490 8.71 -12.19 3.26
C TYR A 490 9.70 -13.02 4.08
N VAL A 491 10.80 -13.39 3.42
CA VAL A 491 11.98 -13.98 4.05
C VAL A 491 13.15 -13.06 3.74
N ASP A 492 13.67 -12.40 4.77
CA ASP A 492 14.82 -11.49 4.67
C ASP A 492 14.62 -10.35 3.66
N LYS A 493 13.38 -9.90 3.49
CA LYS A 493 12.97 -8.78 2.64
C LYS A 493 11.84 -7.98 3.29
N HIS A 494 11.62 -6.77 2.79
CA HIS A 494 10.61 -5.87 3.29
C HIS A 494 9.22 -6.51 3.25
N PHE A 495 8.45 -6.31 4.32
CA PHE A 495 7.18 -7.00 4.53
C PHE A 495 6.09 -6.57 3.53
N GLY A 496 5.96 -5.28 3.23
CA GLY A 496 4.88 -4.78 2.35
C GLY A 496 4.93 -5.24 0.89
N PRO A 497 6.00 -5.04 0.11
CA PRO A 497 6.00 -5.23 -1.34
C PRO A 497 5.95 -6.70 -1.81
N ALA A 498 6.13 -7.65 -0.90
CA ALA A 498 6.21 -9.07 -1.22
C ALA A 498 4.83 -9.75 -1.20
N PHE A 499 3.85 -9.10 -1.82
CA PHE A 499 2.48 -9.56 -1.92
C PHE A 499 2.02 -9.56 -3.38
N GLY A 500 2.20 -10.70 -4.03
CA GLY A 500 2.00 -10.87 -5.46
C GLY A 500 1.26 -12.14 -5.83
N LEU A 501 1.20 -12.43 -7.13
CA LEU A 501 0.51 -13.57 -7.71
C LEU A 501 1.46 -14.75 -7.93
N TRP A 502 0.95 -15.94 -7.64
CA TRP A 502 1.64 -17.21 -7.73
C TRP A 502 0.77 -18.25 -8.43
N THR A 503 1.40 -19.34 -8.88
CA THR A 503 0.70 -20.50 -9.45
C THR A 503 1.08 -21.80 -8.76
N MET A 504 0.20 -22.78 -8.81
CA MET A 504 0.46 -24.17 -8.41
C MET A 504 -0.45 -25.14 -9.16
N ASN A 505 -0.16 -26.44 -9.09
CA ASN A 505 -1.12 -27.48 -9.49
C ASN A 505 -2.21 -27.66 -8.41
N PRO A 506 -3.40 -28.18 -8.78
CA PRO A 506 -4.51 -28.41 -7.83
C PRO A 506 -4.22 -29.39 -6.68
N ASP A 507 -3.09 -30.09 -6.69
CA ASP A 507 -2.65 -31.00 -5.63
C ASP A 507 -1.59 -30.38 -4.69
N GLY A 508 -1.30 -29.09 -4.86
CA GLY A 508 -0.32 -28.33 -4.09
C GLY A 508 1.13 -28.48 -4.57
N THR A 509 1.36 -29.13 -5.72
CA THR A 509 2.72 -29.21 -6.31
C THR A 509 3.03 -28.02 -7.20
N ASN A 510 4.32 -27.77 -7.45
CA ASN A 510 4.82 -26.80 -8.43
C ASN A 510 4.44 -25.34 -8.11
N HIS A 511 4.59 -24.93 -6.85
CA HIS A 511 4.45 -23.52 -6.44
C HIS A 511 5.48 -22.65 -7.19
N ALA A 512 5.01 -21.60 -7.87
CA ALA A 512 5.88 -20.69 -8.63
C ALA A 512 5.34 -19.27 -8.65
N VAL A 513 6.23 -18.28 -8.50
CA VAL A 513 5.92 -16.86 -8.72
C VAL A 513 5.36 -16.68 -10.14
N PHE A 514 4.27 -15.95 -10.25
CA PHE A 514 3.65 -15.60 -11.53
C PHE A 514 3.83 -14.12 -11.87
N TYR A 515 3.56 -13.23 -10.90
CA TYR A 515 3.74 -11.79 -11.10
C TYR A 515 3.78 -11.04 -9.76
N GLY A 516 4.74 -10.14 -9.59
CA GLY A 516 4.94 -9.39 -8.36
C GLY A 516 5.65 -10.25 -7.32
N ASN A 517 6.84 -9.83 -6.93
CA ASN A 517 7.51 -10.23 -5.69
C ASN A 517 8.75 -9.37 -5.38
N ASN A 518 9.26 -8.67 -6.40
CA ASN A 518 10.56 -7.97 -6.34
C ASN A 518 10.44 -6.47 -6.66
N ALA A 519 9.26 -5.86 -6.47
CA ALA A 519 9.01 -4.45 -6.74
C ALA A 519 8.36 -3.75 -5.55
N TRP A 520 8.75 -2.51 -5.28
CA TRP A 520 8.23 -1.70 -4.16
C TRP A 520 6.75 -1.34 -4.24
N SER A 521 6.17 -1.33 -5.44
CA SER A 521 4.78 -0.92 -5.66
C SER A 521 4.22 -1.67 -6.89
N PRO A 522 2.93 -2.07 -6.87
CA PRO A 522 1.95 -1.88 -5.80
C PRO A 522 2.31 -2.65 -4.51
N GLY A 523 1.79 -2.21 -3.37
CA GLY A 523 2.03 -2.89 -2.09
C GLY A 523 1.27 -4.21 -1.94
N ALA A 524 0.20 -4.41 -2.73
CA ALA A 524 -0.50 -5.68 -2.83
C ALA A 524 -1.05 -5.88 -4.25
N ILE A 525 -0.99 -7.11 -4.75
CA ILE A 525 -1.65 -7.53 -5.99
C ILE A 525 -2.60 -8.67 -5.64
N LEU A 526 -3.90 -8.41 -5.80
CA LEU A 526 -4.99 -9.25 -5.32
C LEU A 526 -5.94 -9.61 -6.47
N ASP A 527 -6.79 -10.62 -6.27
CA ASP A 527 -7.88 -10.99 -7.19
C ASP A 527 -7.45 -11.26 -8.65
N GLY A 528 -6.28 -11.88 -8.82
CA GLY A 528 -5.74 -12.18 -10.14
C GLY A 528 -6.64 -13.15 -10.93
N ARG A 529 -7.10 -12.76 -12.13
CA ARG A 529 -7.83 -13.65 -13.05
C ARG A 529 -7.24 -13.64 -14.46
N ILE A 530 -7.07 -14.83 -15.04
CA ILE A 530 -6.65 -14.98 -16.43
C ILE A 530 -7.75 -14.47 -17.38
N VAL A 531 -7.34 -13.66 -18.35
CA VAL A 531 -8.24 -13.13 -19.37
C VAL A 531 -8.49 -14.21 -20.45
N PRO A 532 -9.75 -14.62 -20.69
CA PRO A 532 -10.09 -15.72 -21.60
C PRO A 532 -9.46 -15.57 -22.99
N GLY A 533 -8.91 -16.68 -23.52
CA GLY A 533 -8.30 -16.72 -24.85
C GLY A 533 -6.96 -15.99 -24.98
N THR A 534 -6.39 -15.51 -23.87
CA THR A 534 -5.11 -14.78 -23.86
C THR A 534 -4.17 -15.31 -22.77
N ARG A 535 -2.94 -14.77 -22.74
CA ARG A 535 -2.00 -14.97 -21.62
C ARG A 535 -2.06 -13.87 -20.55
N ARG A 536 -2.89 -12.85 -20.79
CA ARG A 536 -2.98 -11.68 -19.91
C ARG A 536 -3.80 -12.03 -18.69
N PHE A 537 -3.62 -11.25 -17.63
CA PHE A 537 -4.46 -11.31 -16.45
C PHE A 537 -4.91 -9.91 -16.06
N ILE A 538 -6.02 -9.85 -15.33
CA ILE A 538 -6.48 -8.64 -14.65
C ILE A 538 -6.39 -8.86 -13.14
N ALA A 539 -6.01 -7.84 -12.39
CA ALA A 539 -5.87 -7.91 -10.93
C ALA A 539 -6.12 -6.54 -10.29
N THR A 540 -6.40 -6.56 -8.98
CA THR A 540 -6.49 -5.37 -8.13
C THR A 540 -5.09 -5.01 -7.62
N PHE A 541 -4.60 -3.83 -7.97
CA PHE A 541 -3.35 -3.25 -7.47
C PHE A 541 -3.69 -2.32 -6.30
N GLY A 542 -3.23 -2.66 -5.10
CA GLY A 542 -3.57 -1.99 -3.84
C GLY A 542 -2.35 -1.67 -2.97
N SER A 543 -2.64 -1.21 -1.75
CA SER A 543 -1.67 -1.02 -0.66
C SER A 543 -1.73 -2.21 0.30
N CYS A 544 -0.61 -2.52 0.94
CA CYS A 544 -0.59 -3.54 2.00
C CYS A 544 -1.24 -3.07 3.32
N HIS A 545 -1.49 -1.77 3.51
CA HIS A 545 -2.11 -1.17 4.71
C HIS A 545 -3.47 -0.50 4.42
N ASP A 546 -4.16 -0.99 3.39
CA ASP A 546 -5.52 -0.58 3.04
C ASP A 546 -6.40 -1.84 2.90
N ARG A 547 -7.70 -1.65 2.66
CA ARG A 547 -8.61 -2.73 2.27
C ARG A 547 -8.16 -3.39 0.95
N PRO A 548 -8.68 -4.57 0.60
CA PRO A 548 -8.37 -5.25 -0.67
C PRO A 548 -8.99 -4.56 -1.90
N TRP A 549 -8.77 -3.25 -2.04
CA TRP A 549 -9.23 -2.41 -3.13
C TRP A 549 -8.10 -1.51 -3.64
N GLY A 550 -8.26 -0.94 -4.82
CA GLY A 550 -7.24 -0.06 -5.39
C GLY A 550 -7.52 0.29 -6.84
N ALA A 551 -6.54 0.14 -7.71
CA ALA A 551 -6.72 0.25 -9.15
C ALA A 551 -6.87 -1.14 -9.77
N LEU A 552 -7.57 -1.27 -10.90
CA LEU A 552 -7.44 -2.47 -11.73
C LEU A 552 -6.30 -2.31 -12.72
N ALA A 553 -5.53 -3.37 -12.92
CA ALA A 553 -4.49 -3.44 -13.94
C ALA A 553 -4.70 -4.66 -14.82
N LEU A 554 -4.73 -4.43 -16.15
CA LEU A 554 -4.59 -5.48 -17.15
C LEU A 554 -3.10 -5.63 -17.46
N VAL A 555 -2.57 -6.84 -17.33
CA VAL A 555 -1.14 -7.11 -17.34
C VAL A 555 -0.82 -8.21 -18.35
N ASP A 556 0.27 -8.03 -19.12
CA ASP A 556 0.83 -9.07 -19.99
C ASP A 556 2.13 -9.61 -19.39
N PRO A 557 2.12 -10.80 -18.75
CA PRO A 557 3.29 -11.35 -18.08
C PRO A 557 4.45 -11.69 -19.03
N ALA A 558 4.23 -11.70 -20.36
CA ALA A 558 5.33 -11.85 -21.31
C ALA A 558 6.29 -10.65 -21.32
N LEU A 559 5.80 -9.47 -20.92
CA LEU A 559 6.59 -8.24 -20.88
C LEU A 559 7.47 -8.13 -19.63
N GLY A 560 7.24 -8.94 -18.60
CA GLY A 560 7.99 -8.95 -17.36
C GLY A 560 7.17 -9.50 -16.19
N LEU A 561 7.84 -9.77 -15.08
CA LEU A 561 7.23 -10.39 -13.90
C LEU A 561 6.97 -9.39 -12.76
N ASP A 562 7.39 -8.13 -12.91
CA ASP A 562 7.33 -7.12 -11.86
C ASP A 562 7.21 -5.70 -12.48
N GLY A 563 6.74 -4.74 -11.68
CA GLY A 563 6.78 -3.31 -12.00
C GLY A 563 5.74 -2.83 -13.02
N ILE A 564 5.96 -1.64 -13.60
CA ILE A 564 5.00 -0.99 -14.52
C ILE A 564 5.04 -1.54 -15.95
N HIS A 565 6.21 -2.00 -16.43
CA HIS A 565 6.41 -2.37 -17.83
C HIS A 565 5.39 -3.41 -18.34
N PRO A 566 4.96 -4.40 -17.53
CA PRO A 566 3.97 -5.38 -17.97
C PRO A 566 2.52 -4.89 -17.93
N VAL A 567 2.24 -3.73 -17.34
CA VAL A 567 0.89 -3.15 -17.25
C VAL A 567 0.49 -2.59 -18.61
N VAL A 568 -0.44 -3.26 -19.29
CA VAL A 568 -0.92 -2.84 -20.62
C VAL A 568 -2.06 -1.83 -20.55
N ARG A 569 -2.82 -1.84 -19.45
CA ARG A 569 -3.92 -0.90 -19.18
C ARG A 569 -4.23 -0.84 -17.69
N SER A 570 -4.78 0.28 -17.22
CA SER A 570 -5.26 0.43 -15.85
C SER A 570 -6.58 1.19 -15.75
N TRP A 571 -7.27 1.01 -14.63
CA TRP A 571 -8.42 1.80 -14.19
C TRP A 571 -8.18 2.24 -12.74
N PRO A 572 -8.12 3.56 -12.45
CA PRO A 572 -8.24 4.67 -13.40
C PRO A 572 -7.08 4.68 -14.44
N PRO A 573 -7.23 5.40 -15.56
CA PRO A 573 -6.16 5.53 -16.54
C PRO A 573 -4.89 6.11 -15.90
N ASP A 574 -3.74 5.57 -16.27
CA ASP A 574 -2.40 6.02 -15.86
C ASP A 574 -2.09 5.94 -14.36
N ILE A 575 -1.90 4.72 -13.86
CA ILE A 575 -1.46 4.46 -12.48
C ILE A 575 0.04 4.68 -12.24
N ARG A 576 0.81 5.19 -13.22
CA ARG A 576 2.28 5.29 -13.15
C ARG A 576 2.77 6.09 -11.96
N ARG A 577 2.03 7.13 -11.56
CA ARG A 577 2.39 7.97 -10.41
C ARG A 577 2.36 7.21 -9.08
N PHE A 578 1.52 6.18 -8.98
CA PHE A 578 1.39 5.35 -7.78
C PHE A 578 2.42 4.22 -7.76
N LEU A 579 3.01 3.85 -8.89
CA LEU A 579 4.06 2.83 -8.95
C LEU A 579 5.45 3.36 -8.54
N LYS A 580 5.50 4.42 -7.73
CA LYS A 580 6.72 5.10 -7.29
C LYS A 580 7.09 4.70 -5.86
N GLY A 581 7.78 3.57 -5.72
CA GLY A 581 8.74 3.31 -4.63
C GLY A 581 8.24 3.14 -3.18
N ASN A 582 6.94 3.17 -2.91
CA ASN A 582 6.39 2.91 -1.57
C ASN A 582 5.11 2.05 -1.67
N ILE A 583 4.97 1.12 -0.71
CA ILE A 583 3.91 0.13 -0.54
C ILE A 583 2.50 0.73 -0.36
N ASP A 584 2.40 1.99 0.07
CA ASP A 584 1.10 2.61 0.44
C ASP A 584 0.61 3.69 -0.52
N THR A 585 1.35 3.96 -1.59
CA THR A 585 0.98 4.91 -2.65
C THR A 585 -0.41 4.67 -3.25
N PHE A 586 -0.88 3.42 -3.28
CA PHE A 586 -2.21 3.06 -3.79
C PHE A 586 -3.36 3.43 -2.85
N MET A 587 -3.09 3.83 -1.60
CA MET A 587 -4.12 4.39 -0.70
C MET A 587 -4.77 5.65 -1.31
N GLU A 588 -4.03 6.41 -2.11
CA GLU A 588 -4.47 7.67 -2.74
C GLU A 588 -5.29 7.47 -4.03
N VAL A 589 -5.38 6.24 -4.55
CA VAL A 589 -6.14 5.96 -5.78
C VAL A 589 -7.61 6.30 -5.59
N SER A 590 -8.16 7.06 -6.53
CA SER A 590 -9.59 7.34 -6.61
C SER A 590 -10.01 7.44 -8.07
N PRO A 591 -11.13 6.80 -8.48
CA PRO A 591 -11.96 5.89 -7.68
C PRO A 591 -11.23 4.57 -7.36
N LYS A 592 -11.68 3.87 -6.31
CA LYS A 592 -11.22 2.52 -5.93
C LYS A 592 -11.99 1.42 -6.68
N TYR A 593 -11.33 0.31 -6.96
CA TYR A 593 -11.82 -0.87 -7.66
C TYR A 593 -11.45 -2.15 -6.91
N GLU A 594 -12.24 -3.20 -7.09
CA GLU A 594 -12.01 -4.57 -6.58
C GLU A 594 -12.81 -5.61 -7.42
N ASP A 595 -12.65 -6.90 -7.12
CA ASP A 595 -13.40 -8.02 -7.70
C ASP A 595 -13.47 -8.06 -9.25
N PRO A 596 -12.34 -7.97 -9.98
CA PRO A 596 -12.38 -8.01 -11.44
C PRO A 596 -12.82 -9.39 -11.96
N TYR A 597 -13.75 -9.42 -12.91
CA TYR A 597 -14.17 -10.63 -13.62
C TYR A 597 -14.09 -10.44 -15.15
N PRO A 598 -13.18 -11.12 -15.86
CA PRO A 598 -13.06 -11.00 -17.30
C PRO A 598 -14.17 -11.77 -18.04
N LEU A 599 -14.97 -11.07 -18.84
CA LEU A 599 -15.98 -11.68 -19.72
C LEU A 599 -15.40 -12.09 -21.08
N SER A 600 -14.36 -11.39 -21.52
CA SER A 600 -13.61 -11.61 -22.77
C SER A 600 -12.24 -10.90 -22.68
N ASP A 601 -11.50 -10.86 -23.78
CA ASP A 601 -10.27 -10.07 -23.91
C ASP A 601 -10.50 -8.55 -23.93
N ARG A 602 -11.78 -8.11 -24.00
CA ARG A 602 -12.15 -6.69 -24.15
C ARG A 602 -13.11 -6.15 -23.11
N TYR A 603 -13.90 -7.02 -22.46
CA TYR A 603 -14.97 -6.63 -21.53
C TYR A 603 -14.79 -7.29 -20.17
N PHE A 604 -14.94 -6.51 -19.11
CA PHE A 604 -14.72 -6.93 -17.72
C PHE A 604 -15.85 -6.42 -16.83
N LEU A 605 -16.24 -7.20 -15.83
CA LEU A 605 -17.02 -6.73 -14.69
C LEU A 605 -16.09 -6.39 -13.54
N CYS A 606 -16.49 -5.47 -12.67
CA CYS A 606 -15.82 -5.21 -11.41
C CYS A 606 -16.76 -4.51 -10.42
N SER A 607 -16.32 -4.43 -9.17
CA SER A 607 -16.86 -3.51 -8.19
C SER A 607 -16.02 -2.26 -8.12
N ARG A 608 -16.68 -1.10 -8.08
CA ARG A 608 -16.02 0.21 -8.10
C ARG A 608 -16.75 1.21 -7.23
N GLN A 609 -15.96 2.02 -6.54
CA GLN A 609 -16.39 3.13 -5.71
C GLN A 609 -17.27 4.09 -6.51
N VAL A 610 -18.45 4.39 -5.97
CA VAL A 610 -19.41 5.36 -6.52
C VAL A 610 -19.33 6.66 -5.73
N GLU A 611 -19.41 6.56 -4.40
CA GLU A 611 -19.45 7.69 -3.48
C GLU A 611 -19.05 7.22 -2.08
N GLY A 612 -18.14 7.91 -1.40
CA GLY A 612 -17.62 7.46 -0.11
C GLY A 612 -17.06 6.04 -0.21
N GLU A 613 -17.52 5.12 0.63
CA GLU A 613 -17.13 3.70 0.58
C GLU A 613 -18.15 2.82 -0.19
N ARG A 614 -19.19 3.42 -0.78
CA ARG A 614 -20.24 2.67 -1.48
C ARG A 614 -19.73 2.18 -2.83
N MET A 615 -19.76 0.86 -3.03
CA MET A 615 -19.38 0.18 -4.27
C MET A 615 -20.60 -0.12 -5.14
N GLY A 616 -20.43 -0.08 -6.47
CA GLY A 616 -21.43 -0.49 -7.45
C GLY A 616 -20.85 -1.46 -8.47
N LEU A 617 -21.71 -2.11 -9.26
CA LEU A 617 -21.30 -3.02 -10.33
C LEU A 617 -21.02 -2.24 -11.61
N PHE A 618 -19.85 -2.42 -12.19
CA PHE A 618 -19.44 -1.74 -13.42
C PHE A 618 -19.11 -2.72 -14.54
N LEU A 619 -19.40 -2.29 -15.77
CA LEU A 619 -18.83 -2.86 -17.00
C LEU A 619 -17.70 -1.96 -17.46
N LEU A 620 -16.52 -2.54 -17.61
CA LEU A 620 -15.33 -1.90 -18.16
C LEU A 620 -14.99 -2.50 -19.54
N ASP A 621 -14.37 -1.70 -20.40
CA ASP A 621 -13.77 -2.22 -21.62
C ASP A 621 -12.39 -1.64 -21.97
N THR A 622 -11.71 -2.30 -22.91
CA THR A 622 -10.40 -1.87 -23.43
C THR A 622 -10.48 -0.63 -24.33
N PHE A 623 -11.67 -0.20 -24.76
CA PHE A 623 -11.86 0.93 -25.66
C PHE A 623 -11.88 2.27 -24.91
N GLY A 624 -12.19 2.26 -23.62
CA GLY A 624 -12.31 3.48 -22.79
C GLY A 624 -13.66 3.65 -22.11
N ASN A 625 -14.61 2.72 -22.28
CA ASN A 625 -15.88 2.84 -21.59
C ASN A 625 -15.81 2.25 -20.17
N GLU A 626 -16.45 2.97 -19.27
CA GLU A 626 -16.85 2.54 -17.93
C GLU A 626 -18.35 2.85 -17.80
N LEU A 627 -19.14 1.86 -17.38
CA LEU A 627 -20.59 1.98 -17.23
C LEU A 627 -21.03 1.39 -15.89
N LEU A 628 -21.67 2.21 -15.05
CA LEU A 628 -22.38 1.75 -13.86
C LEU A 628 -23.59 0.90 -14.29
N LEU A 629 -23.54 -0.41 -14.07
CA LEU A 629 -24.62 -1.34 -14.39
C LEU A 629 -25.72 -1.28 -13.33
N HIS A 630 -25.33 -1.44 -12.07
CA HIS A 630 -26.24 -1.57 -10.94
C HIS A 630 -25.61 -1.03 -9.65
N ILE A 631 -26.44 -0.48 -8.77
CA ILE A 631 -26.07 -0.03 -7.43
C ILE A 631 -27.21 -0.36 -6.47
N GLU A 632 -26.84 -0.87 -5.31
CA GLU A 632 -27.74 -1.21 -4.22
C GLU A 632 -27.01 -0.90 -2.90
N GLY A 633 -27.73 -0.42 -1.88
CA GLY A 633 -27.15 -0.24 -0.56
C GLY A 633 -27.06 -1.56 0.20
N PRO A 634 -26.04 -1.78 1.06
CA PRO A 634 -24.91 -0.91 1.38
C PRO A 634 -23.75 -0.85 0.34
N GLY A 635 -23.71 -1.77 -0.61
CA GLY A 635 -22.77 -1.77 -1.75
C GLY A 635 -22.82 -3.09 -2.51
N CYS A 636 -22.30 -3.14 -3.74
CA CYS A 636 -22.30 -4.34 -4.60
C CYS A 636 -20.89 -4.84 -4.93
N TYR A 637 -20.66 -6.15 -4.82
CA TYR A 637 -19.36 -6.86 -4.84
C TYR A 637 -19.44 -8.13 -5.70
N ASP A 638 -18.28 -8.68 -6.07
CA ASP A 638 -18.14 -10.01 -6.70
C ASP A 638 -18.98 -10.27 -7.97
N PRO A 639 -19.03 -9.36 -8.98
CA PRO A 639 -19.89 -9.56 -10.13
C PRO A 639 -19.40 -10.69 -11.04
N MET A 640 -20.26 -11.67 -11.33
CA MET A 640 -19.94 -12.74 -12.30
C MET A 640 -21.15 -13.34 -13.02
N PRO A 641 -21.01 -13.84 -14.25
CA PRO A 641 -22.12 -14.49 -14.97
C PRO A 641 -22.60 -15.79 -14.34
N ILE A 642 -23.91 -15.97 -14.24
CA ILE A 642 -24.55 -17.26 -13.98
C ILE A 642 -24.83 -17.94 -15.32
N ALA A 643 -23.83 -18.67 -15.83
CA ALA A 643 -23.94 -19.41 -17.08
C ALA A 643 -22.99 -20.62 -17.09
N PRO A 644 -23.28 -21.65 -17.91
CA PRO A 644 -22.31 -22.69 -18.18
C PRO A 644 -21.00 -22.12 -18.74
N ARG A 645 -19.87 -22.61 -18.25
CA ARG A 645 -18.53 -22.22 -18.69
C ARG A 645 -17.67 -23.44 -19.01
N PRO A 646 -16.67 -23.33 -19.91
CA PRO A 646 -15.76 -24.42 -20.19
C PRO A 646 -15.08 -24.91 -18.91
N ARG A 647 -15.09 -26.23 -18.71
CA ARG A 647 -14.35 -26.88 -17.63
C ARG A 647 -12.88 -27.07 -18.08
N PRO A 648 -11.89 -26.51 -17.36
CA PRO A 648 -10.48 -26.73 -17.67
C PRO A 648 -10.08 -28.21 -17.55
N PRO A 649 -8.92 -28.61 -18.12
CA PRO A 649 -8.40 -29.96 -17.96
C PRO A 649 -8.15 -30.30 -16.49
N VAL A 650 -8.40 -31.56 -16.10
CA VAL A 650 -7.97 -32.09 -14.81
C VAL A 650 -6.48 -32.38 -14.86
N ILE A 651 -5.70 -31.77 -13.96
CA ILE A 651 -4.28 -32.11 -13.75
C ILE A 651 -4.22 -33.29 -12.77
N PRO A 652 -3.68 -34.46 -13.18
CA PRO A 652 -3.57 -35.60 -12.26
C PRO A 652 -2.67 -35.29 -11.07
N PRO A 653 -3.01 -35.78 -9.87
CA PRO A 653 -2.17 -35.59 -8.68
C PRO A 653 -0.82 -36.32 -8.85
N ARG A 654 0.25 -35.67 -8.40
CA ARG A 654 1.64 -36.15 -8.40
C ARG A 654 2.16 -36.46 -7.00
N VAL A 655 1.41 -36.04 -5.99
CA VAL A 655 1.71 -36.24 -4.58
C VAL A 655 1.68 -37.73 -4.26
N LYS A 656 2.62 -38.18 -3.43
CA LYS A 656 2.68 -39.53 -2.87
C LYS A 656 2.41 -39.45 -1.37
N PRO A 657 1.16 -39.64 -0.92
CA PRO A 657 0.79 -39.44 0.48
C PRO A 657 1.62 -40.26 1.47
N THR A 658 2.12 -41.43 1.05
CA THR A 658 2.98 -42.33 1.84
C THR A 658 4.40 -41.80 2.12
N SER A 659 4.80 -40.63 1.58
CA SER A 659 6.22 -40.34 1.34
C SER A 659 7.04 -39.49 2.33
N ASP A 660 6.61 -38.85 3.41
CA ASP A 660 7.32 -37.85 4.28
C ASP A 660 8.33 -36.78 3.76
N GLU A 661 8.84 -36.87 2.54
CA GLU A 661 9.86 -36.02 1.94
C GLU A 661 9.45 -35.63 0.52
N GLY A 662 9.99 -34.52 0.05
CA GLY A 662 10.05 -34.15 -1.36
C GLY A 662 11.50 -33.92 -1.80
N PHE A 663 11.71 -33.72 -3.10
CA PHE A 663 13.04 -33.61 -3.69
C PHE A 663 13.22 -32.30 -4.46
N PHE A 664 14.25 -31.54 -4.11
CA PHE A 664 14.66 -30.35 -4.84
C PHE A 664 15.86 -30.64 -5.73
N TYR A 665 15.90 -29.98 -6.89
CA TYR A 665 17.10 -29.89 -7.69
C TYR A 665 17.41 -28.46 -8.12
N VAL A 666 18.69 -28.18 -8.35
CA VAL A 666 19.18 -26.97 -9.00
C VAL A 666 20.05 -27.43 -10.16
N ALA A 667 19.74 -26.99 -11.38
CA ALA A 667 20.51 -27.40 -12.54
C ALA A 667 21.93 -26.81 -12.50
N ASP A 668 22.05 -25.53 -12.18
CA ASP A 668 23.33 -24.82 -12.09
C ASP A 668 23.21 -23.57 -11.21
N VAL A 669 23.78 -23.62 -10.00
CA VAL A 669 23.73 -22.52 -9.03
C VAL A 669 24.39 -21.21 -9.51
N TYR A 670 25.19 -21.24 -10.57
CA TYR A 670 25.88 -20.05 -11.11
C TYR A 670 25.04 -19.29 -12.15
N GLN A 671 23.83 -19.77 -12.47
CA GLN A 671 22.89 -19.07 -13.34
C GLN A 671 21.95 -18.20 -12.49
N GLY A 672 21.69 -16.96 -12.94
CA GLY A 672 20.68 -16.08 -12.35
C GLY A 672 21.18 -14.72 -11.90
N GLN A 673 20.24 -13.84 -11.56
CA GLN A 673 20.53 -12.44 -11.28
C GLN A 673 21.43 -12.30 -10.05
N GLY A 674 22.54 -11.59 -10.20
CA GLY A 674 23.50 -11.35 -9.12
C GLY A 674 24.57 -12.42 -8.96
N MET A 675 24.53 -13.50 -9.76
CA MET A 675 25.54 -14.57 -9.75
C MET A 675 26.66 -14.35 -10.77
N GLU A 676 26.58 -13.32 -11.63
CA GLU A 676 27.43 -13.12 -12.81
C GLU A 676 28.92 -12.98 -12.47
N ARG A 677 29.22 -12.57 -11.23
CA ARG A 677 30.59 -12.34 -10.74
C ARG A 677 31.09 -13.45 -9.81
N VAL A 678 30.31 -14.50 -9.57
CA VAL A 678 30.71 -15.61 -8.69
C VAL A 678 31.51 -16.62 -9.51
N PRO A 679 32.81 -16.85 -9.20
CA PRO A 679 33.60 -17.82 -9.96
C PRO A 679 33.05 -19.24 -9.81
N ARG A 680 32.99 -20.00 -10.90
CA ARG A 680 32.60 -21.41 -10.85
C ARG A 680 33.53 -22.22 -9.93
N GLY A 681 32.95 -23.18 -9.22
CA GLY A 681 33.62 -23.98 -8.21
C GLY A 681 33.72 -23.31 -6.83
N THR A 682 33.30 -22.05 -6.68
CA THR A 682 33.28 -21.37 -5.37
C THR A 682 32.29 -22.02 -4.40
N ILE A 683 31.08 -22.33 -4.88
CA ILE A 683 30.00 -22.91 -4.09
C ILE A 683 30.30 -24.39 -3.83
N LYS A 684 30.25 -24.80 -2.55
CA LYS A 684 30.53 -26.17 -2.11
C LYS A 684 29.31 -26.86 -1.51
N THR A 685 28.51 -26.11 -0.76
CA THR A 685 27.31 -26.63 -0.12
C THR A 685 26.15 -25.64 -0.26
N LEU A 686 24.95 -26.17 -0.09
CA LEU A 686 23.72 -25.42 0.01
C LEU A 686 23.15 -25.69 1.41
N ARG A 687 22.93 -24.64 2.19
CA ARG A 687 22.25 -24.72 3.49
C ARG A 687 20.75 -24.61 3.29
N ILE A 688 20.01 -25.49 3.95
CA ILE A 688 18.56 -25.53 3.94
C ILE A 688 18.06 -24.98 5.27
N VAL A 689 17.25 -23.93 5.20
CA VAL A 689 16.71 -23.24 6.38
C VAL A 689 15.19 -23.24 6.31
N GLU A 690 14.54 -23.72 7.37
CA GLU A 690 13.11 -23.55 7.58
C GLU A 690 12.85 -22.16 8.17
N ALA A 691 11.82 -21.48 7.67
CA ALA A 691 11.23 -20.30 8.28
C ALA A 691 9.93 -20.74 8.98
N PRO A 692 9.95 -20.95 10.31
CA PRO A 692 8.78 -21.41 11.04
C PRO A 692 7.63 -20.40 11.02
N VAL A 693 6.42 -20.92 11.23
CA VAL A 693 5.22 -20.10 11.44
C VAL A 693 5.28 -19.38 12.79
N LYS A 694 4.70 -18.18 12.86
CA LYS A 694 4.49 -17.48 14.12
C LYS A 694 3.18 -17.95 14.76
N LEU A 695 3.30 -18.58 15.92
CA LEU A 695 2.16 -19.09 16.69
C LEU A 695 1.77 -18.16 17.85
N PHE A 696 2.75 -17.45 18.40
CA PHE A 696 2.62 -16.70 19.65
C PHE A 696 2.77 -15.21 19.41
N TRP A 697 2.11 -14.41 20.25
CA TRP A 697 2.17 -12.96 20.19
C TRP A 697 1.91 -12.31 21.55
N SER A 698 2.33 -11.06 21.68
CA SER A 698 2.23 -10.23 22.90
C SER A 698 1.61 -8.86 22.63
N ASN A 699 1.18 -8.15 23.67
CA ASN A 699 0.75 -6.77 23.56
C ASN A 699 1.97 -5.84 23.40
N GLY A 700 3.01 -6.06 24.22
CA GLY A 700 4.30 -5.38 24.05
C GLY A 700 4.96 -5.70 22.71
N ASN A 701 5.68 -4.74 22.13
CA ASN A 701 6.24 -4.85 20.79
C ASN A 701 7.60 -4.12 20.65
N TRP A 702 8.34 -4.46 19.59
CA TRP A 702 9.57 -3.82 19.15
C TRP A 702 9.45 -3.42 17.69
N ASN A 703 9.53 -2.12 17.39
CA ASN A 703 9.14 -1.53 16.10
C ASN A 703 10.27 -0.69 15.50
N ILE A 704 10.87 -1.15 14.41
CA ILE A 704 11.79 -0.32 13.61
C ILE A 704 11.15 -0.06 12.25
N ASP A 705 10.99 -1.12 11.45
CA ASP A 705 10.33 -1.08 10.15
C ASP A 705 8.98 -1.80 10.25
N ALA A 706 9.03 -3.06 10.69
CA ALA A 706 7.86 -3.85 11.05
C ALA A 706 7.61 -3.85 12.57
N THR A 707 6.36 -4.17 12.95
CA THR A 707 5.98 -4.38 14.35
C THR A 707 6.29 -5.81 14.79
N GLN A 708 7.23 -5.99 15.70
CA GLN A 708 7.53 -7.31 16.26
C GLN A 708 6.83 -7.48 17.60
N ALA A 709 5.83 -8.35 17.66
CA ALA A 709 5.06 -8.61 18.87
C ALA A 709 5.04 -10.12 19.17
N PRO A 710 5.92 -10.63 20.06
CA PRO A 710 6.93 -9.91 20.86
C PRO A 710 8.17 -9.48 20.06
N ALA A 711 9.10 -8.78 20.72
CA ALA A 711 10.43 -8.55 20.16
C ALA A 711 11.11 -9.88 19.81
N MET A 712 11.67 -9.95 18.60
CA MET A 712 12.29 -11.16 18.06
C MET A 712 13.74 -10.94 17.67
N ASN A 713 13.99 -9.89 16.89
CA ASN A 713 15.30 -9.53 16.37
C ASN A 713 15.42 -8.00 16.33
N TRP A 714 16.60 -7.50 15.97
CA TRP A 714 16.84 -6.06 15.81
C TRP A 714 15.89 -5.41 14.78
N ASN A 715 15.94 -5.82 13.52
CA ASN A 715 15.09 -5.30 12.45
C ASN A 715 14.73 -6.40 11.42
N SER A 716 14.21 -7.52 11.92
CA SER A 716 13.69 -8.62 11.09
C SER A 716 12.62 -9.37 11.87
N THR A 717 11.57 -9.84 11.20
CA THR A 717 10.40 -10.43 11.87
C THR A 717 10.42 -11.97 11.91
N ASN A 718 11.32 -12.63 11.18
CA ASN A 718 11.36 -14.09 11.04
C ASN A 718 12.24 -14.75 12.11
N ASN A 719 11.79 -15.90 12.65
CA ASN A 719 12.69 -16.86 13.29
C ASN A 719 13.22 -17.87 12.25
N LYS A 720 14.27 -18.62 12.60
CA LYS A 720 14.99 -19.50 11.66
C LYS A 720 15.27 -20.86 12.29
N ARG A 721 15.17 -21.93 11.51
CA ARG A 721 15.62 -23.28 11.90
C ARG A 721 16.52 -23.87 10.82
N ILE A 722 17.77 -24.18 11.17
CA ILE A 722 18.70 -24.81 10.23
C ILE A 722 18.38 -26.30 10.16
N LEU A 723 18.02 -26.80 8.98
CA LEU A 723 17.84 -28.23 8.76
C LEU A 723 19.19 -28.91 8.52
N GLY A 724 20.09 -28.22 7.83
CA GLY A 724 21.46 -28.65 7.58
C GLY A 724 21.94 -28.29 6.18
N ASP A 725 23.02 -28.94 5.76
CA ASP A 725 23.69 -28.67 4.50
C ASP A 725 23.61 -29.87 3.54
N VAL A 726 23.64 -29.60 2.23
CA VAL A 726 23.76 -30.61 1.17
C VAL A 726 24.87 -30.20 0.19
N PRO A 727 25.55 -31.16 -0.47
CA PRO A 727 26.63 -30.84 -1.40
C PRO A 727 26.11 -30.20 -2.69
N VAL A 728 26.93 -29.31 -3.26
CA VAL A 728 26.81 -28.80 -4.63
C VAL A 728 27.95 -29.39 -5.44
N GLU A 729 27.64 -29.96 -6.60
CA GLU A 729 28.61 -30.61 -7.48
C GLU A 729 29.53 -29.58 -8.15
N ALA A 730 30.66 -30.05 -8.69
CA ALA A 730 31.64 -29.19 -9.35
C ALA A 730 31.07 -28.45 -10.59
N ASP A 731 30.06 -29.02 -11.25
CA ASP A 731 29.34 -28.38 -12.36
C ASP A 731 28.28 -27.37 -11.91
N GLY A 732 28.08 -27.21 -10.60
CA GLY A 732 27.09 -26.31 -10.00
C GLY A 732 25.72 -26.96 -9.76
N SER A 733 25.53 -28.24 -10.10
CA SER A 733 24.25 -28.92 -9.89
C SER A 733 24.07 -29.38 -8.44
N ALA A 734 22.82 -29.43 -7.98
CA ALA A 734 22.44 -29.97 -6.67
C ALA A 734 21.15 -30.79 -6.78
N TYR A 735 21.05 -31.89 -6.03
CA TYR A 735 19.86 -32.73 -5.94
C TYR A 735 19.76 -33.32 -4.53
N PHE A 736 18.65 -33.08 -3.83
CA PHE A 736 18.53 -33.37 -2.40
C PHE A 736 17.09 -33.56 -1.92
N ALA A 737 16.95 -34.32 -0.83
CA ALA A 737 15.68 -34.56 -0.16
C ALA A 737 15.44 -33.53 0.96
N VAL A 738 14.19 -33.10 1.13
CA VAL A 738 13.75 -32.19 2.19
C VAL A 738 12.46 -32.74 2.82
N PRO A 739 12.28 -32.66 4.16
CA PRO A 739 11.02 -33.00 4.80
C PRO A 739 9.85 -32.25 4.14
N ALA A 740 8.81 -32.99 3.74
CA ALA A 740 7.65 -32.39 3.09
C ALA A 740 6.86 -31.50 4.06
N GLY A 741 6.15 -30.52 3.52
CA GLY A 741 5.29 -29.65 4.31
C GLY A 741 6.06 -28.63 5.18
N LYS A 742 7.31 -28.34 4.85
CA LYS A 742 8.11 -27.27 5.46
C LYS A 742 8.23 -26.06 4.53
N PHE A 743 8.18 -24.87 5.11
CA PHE A 743 8.49 -23.62 4.41
C PHE A 743 9.98 -23.35 4.50
N VAL A 744 10.70 -23.56 3.39
CA VAL A 744 12.16 -23.55 3.35
C VAL A 744 12.70 -22.53 2.36
N TYR A 745 13.92 -22.07 2.63
CA TYR A 745 14.74 -21.29 1.71
C TYR A 745 16.18 -21.79 1.76
N PHE A 746 16.99 -21.33 0.80
CA PHE A 746 18.31 -21.88 0.55
C PHE A 746 19.40 -20.81 0.57
N GLN A 747 20.58 -21.17 1.08
CA GLN A 747 21.78 -20.33 1.06
C GLN A 747 22.93 -21.08 0.39
N LEU A 748 23.57 -20.47 -0.61
CA LEU A 748 24.77 -21.02 -1.23
C LEU A 748 25.99 -20.68 -0.39
N LEU A 749 26.81 -21.67 -0.06
CA LEU A 749 27.98 -21.52 0.80
C LEU A 749 29.28 -21.82 0.06
N ASP A 750 30.33 -21.06 0.37
CA ASP A 750 31.69 -21.30 -0.12
C ASP A 750 32.41 -22.43 0.65
N ALA A 751 33.69 -22.68 0.33
CA ALA A 751 34.51 -23.65 1.05
C ALA A 751 34.76 -23.31 2.54
N ASN A 752 34.51 -22.06 2.93
CA ASN A 752 34.55 -21.61 4.31
C ASN A 752 33.17 -21.64 4.98
N ARG A 753 32.16 -22.26 4.36
CA ARG A 753 30.77 -22.28 4.85
C ARG A 753 30.16 -20.89 5.07
N MET A 754 30.68 -19.89 4.36
CA MET A 754 30.18 -18.52 4.37
C MET A 754 29.19 -18.32 3.22
N MET A 755 28.09 -17.64 3.50
CA MET A 755 27.03 -17.38 2.51
C MET A 755 27.52 -16.48 1.37
N VAL A 756 27.43 -16.99 0.16
CA VAL A 756 27.65 -16.25 -1.09
C VAL A 756 26.36 -15.57 -1.56
N GLN A 757 25.24 -16.31 -1.50
CA GLN A 757 23.93 -15.83 -1.93
C GLN A 757 22.82 -16.49 -1.10
N SER A 758 21.73 -15.76 -0.87
CA SER A 758 20.54 -16.26 -0.18
C SER A 758 19.31 -16.13 -1.06
N MET A 759 18.46 -17.16 -1.07
CA MET A 759 17.09 -17.04 -1.56
C MET A 759 16.30 -16.18 -0.57
N ARG A 760 15.87 -14.98 -1.00
CA ARG A 760 15.11 -14.01 -0.18
C ARG A 760 13.59 -14.15 -0.42
N SER A 761 13.13 -15.39 -0.33
CA SER A 761 11.76 -15.87 -0.50
C SER A 761 11.70 -17.29 0.05
N GLY A 762 10.51 -17.82 0.34
CA GLY A 762 10.35 -19.22 0.73
C GLY A 762 9.63 -20.09 -0.30
N THR A 763 9.90 -21.39 -0.24
CA THR A 763 9.22 -22.43 -1.03
C THR A 763 8.79 -23.60 -0.15
N THR A 764 7.95 -24.46 -0.71
CA THR A 764 7.43 -25.66 -0.05
C THR A 764 7.57 -26.84 -1.00
N ILE A 765 7.47 -28.05 -0.46
CA ILE A 765 7.43 -29.26 -1.27
C ILE A 765 6.43 -30.26 -0.70
N GLN A 766 5.63 -30.85 -1.59
CA GLN A 766 4.68 -31.88 -1.24
C GLN A 766 5.36 -33.24 -1.07
N PRO A 767 4.71 -34.18 -0.36
CA PRO A 767 5.16 -35.57 -0.30
C PRO A 767 5.37 -36.20 -1.68
N GLY A 768 6.59 -36.70 -1.93
CA GLY A 768 6.97 -37.39 -3.16
C GLY A 768 7.13 -36.48 -4.38
N GLU A 769 6.94 -35.17 -4.24
CA GLU A 769 7.15 -34.20 -5.31
C GLU A 769 8.64 -34.08 -5.65
N THR A 770 8.95 -33.90 -6.92
CA THR A 770 10.28 -33.45 -7.37
C THR A 770 10.12 -32.15 -8.14
N THR A 771 10.79 -31.10 -7.68
CA THR A 771 10.75 -29.76 -8.29
C THR A 771 12.12 -29.10 -8.24
N GLY A 772 12.35 -28.07 -9.03
CA GLY A 772 13.66 -27.43 -9.08
C GLY A 772 13.71 -26.18 -9.93
N CYS A 773 14.85 -25.50 -9.86
CA CYS A 773 15.14 -24.29 -10.64
C CYS A 773 16.32 -24.51 -11.59
N ILE A 774 16.42 -23.65 -12.60
CA ILE A 774 17.58 -23.63 -13.49
C ILE A 774 18.79 -23.12 -12.72
N GLY A 775 18.62 -22.04 -11.96
CA GLY A 775 19.68 -21.41 -11.18
C GLY A 775 19.16 -20.63 -9.98
N CYS A 776 19.99 -19.76 -9.42
CA CYS A 776 19.65 -18.94 -8.27
C CYS A 776 19.06 -17.61 -8.71
N HIS A 777 17.73 -17.49 -8.65
CA HIS A 777 16.97 -16.32 -9.13
C HIS A 777 17.21 -16.07 -10.64
N GLU A 778 17.11 -17.13 -11.45
CA GLU A 778 17.14 -17.04 -12.89
C GLU A 778 16.00 -16.19 -13.46
N GLU A 779 16.24 -15.55 -14.61
CA GLU A 779 15.17 -14.93 -15.40
C GLU A 779 14.24 -16.05 -15.89
N ARG A 780 13.03 -16.13 -15.30
CA ARG A 780 12.09 -17.23 -15.53
C ARG A 780 11.50 -17.27 -16.94
N ARG A 781 11.80 -16.28 -17.77
CA ARG A 781 11.50 -16.26 -19.21
C ARG A 781 12.59 -16.92 -20.07
N THR A 782 13.73 -17.25 -19.49
CA THR A 782 14.78 -17.98 -20.21
C THR A 782 14.45 -19.46 -20.32
N THR A 783 14.73 -20.05 -21.48
CA THR A 783 14.64 -21.50 -21.65
C THR A 783 15.77 -22.16 -20.86
N VAL A 784 15.49 -23.35 -20.30
CA VAL A 784 16.55 -24.21 -19.75
C VAL A 784 17.59 -24.39 -20.86
N PRO A 785 18.86 -23.96 -20.68
CA PRO A 785 19.87 -24.27 -21.66
C PRO A 785 19.94 -25.79 -21.81
N ASN A 786 20.26 -26.31 -23.00
CA ASN A 786 20.46 -27.74 -23.27
C ASN A 786 21.70 -28.30 -22.52
N HIS A 787 21.74 -28.15 -21.20
CA HIS A 787 22.71 -28.82 -20.36
C HIS A 787 22.28 -30.29 -20.23
N ARG A 788 23.23 -31.19 -20.48
CA ARG A 788 23.14 -32.58 -20.02
C ARG A 788 22.71 -32.54 -18.55
N LEU A 789 21.78 -33.42 -18.15
CA LEU A 789 21.38 -33.58 -16.74
C LEU A 789 22.62 -33.48 -15.85
N GLY A 790 22.60 -32.49 -14.94
CA GLY A 790 23.73 -32.16 -14.07
C GLY A 790 24.21 -33.38 -13.30
N THR A 791 25.47 -33.37 -12.88
CA THR A 791 26.10 -34.51 -12.19
C THR A 791 25.29 -35.01 -11.00
N ALA A 792 24.62 -34.11 -10.28
CA ALA A 792 23.79 -34.45 -9.12
C ALA A 792 22.62 -35.39 -9.46
N PHE A 793 22.09 -35.35 -10.68
CA PHE A 793 20.98 -36.21 -11.15
C PHE A 793 21.41 -37.63 -11.49
N ARG A 794 22.72 -37.92 -11.55
CA ARG A 794 23.24 -39.25 -11.86
C ARG A 794 23.32 -40.16 -10.64
N ARG A 795 22.93 -39.65 -9.47
CA ARG A 795 22.95 -40.35 -8.19
C ARG A 795 21.64 -40.11 -7.43
N ALA A 796 21.45 -40.86 -6.36
CA ALA A 796 20.36 -40.63 -5.42
C ALA A 796 20.42 -39.22 -4.80
N PRO A 797 19.27 -38.63 -4.41
CA PRO A 797 19.23 -37.33 -3.78
C PRO A 797 20.05 -37.32 -2.50
N SER A 798 20.80 -36.23 -2.29
CA SER A 798 21.62 -36.04 -1.10
C SER A 798 20.75 -35.97 0.16
N ARG A 799 21.22 -36.58 1.24
CA ARG A 799 20.63 -36.43 2.59
C ARG A 799 21.22 -35.22 3.28
N ILE A 800 20.37 -34.49 4.01
CA ILE A 800 20.75 -33.31 4.77
C ILE A 800 21.76 -33.71 5.87
N GLN A 801 22.91 -33.04 5.87
CA GLN A 801 23.91 -33.19 6.92
C GLN A 801 23.61 -32.20 8.05
N PRO A 802 23.39 -32.65 9.29
CA PRO A 802 23.01 -31.77 10.39
C PRO A 802 24.06 -30.69 10.68
N TRP A 803 23.60 -29.49 11.04
CA TRP A 803 24.47 -28.39 11.45
C TRP A 803 24.70 -28.43 12.97
N TYR A 804 25.83 -29.01 13.39
CA TYR A 804 26.25 -29.10 14.80
C TYR A 804 25.14 -29.60 15.73
N GLY A 805 24.66 -30.83 15.49
CA GLY A 805 23.59 -31.48 16.24
C GLY A 805 22.24 -31.49 15.50
N PRO A 806 21.14 -31.91 16.18
CA PRO A 806 19.83 -31.97 15.55
C PRO A 806 19.27 -30.59 15.19
N PRO A 807 18.38 -30.50 14.17
CA PRO A 807 17.70 -29.26 13.81
C PRO A 807 16.95 -28.63 14.98
N ARG A 808 17.11 -27.32 15.16
CA ARG A 808 16.50 -26.54 16.25
C ARG A 808 16.35 -25.07 15.85
N GLU A 809 15.41 -24.37 16.51
CA GLU A 809 15.25 -22.93 16.32
C GLU A 809 16.51 -22.18 16.76
N PHE A 810 16.94 -21.22 15.94
CA PHE A 810 18.19 -20.51 16.17
C PHE A 810 18.02 -19.52 17.33
N ASN A 811 18.80 -19.70 18.40
CA ASN A 811 18.79 -18.85 19.57
C ASN A 811 20.21 -18.29 19.82
N TYR A 812 20.34 -16.96 19.82
CA TYR A 812 21.63 -16.29 19.98
C TYR A 812 22.34 -16.65 21.30
N LEU A 813 21.59 -16.79 22.41
CA LEU A 813 22.16 -17.14 23.71
C LEU A 813 22.72 -18.56 23.76
N THR A 814 22.20 -19.48 22.96
CA THR A 814 22.69 -20.87 22.93
C THR A 814 23.71 -21.10 21.82
N GLU A 815 23.58 -20.41 20.68
CA GLU A 815 24.41 -20.66 19.52
C GLU A 815 25.62 -19.73 19.41
N VAL A 816 25.52 -18.46 19.86
CA VAL A 816 26.53 -17.42 19.59
C VAL A 816 27.19 -16.88 20.85
N GLN A 817 26.41 -16.48 21.85
CA GLN A 817 26.96 -15.92 23.10
C GLN A 817 28.04 -16.80 23.76
N PRO A 818 27.93 -18.13 23.81
CA PRO A 818 28.95 -18.98 24.42
C PRO A 818 30.32 -18.89 23.73
N VAL A 819 30.37 -18.52 22.44
CA VAL A 819 31.62 -18.27 21.72
C VAL A 819 32.28 -16.99 22.24
N PHE A 820 31.51 -15.92 22.42
CA PHE A 820 32.02 -14.66 22.97
C PHE A 820 32.43 -14.80 24.43
N ASP A 821 31.66 -15.51 25.24
CA ASP A 821 31.99 -15.77 26.65
C ASP A 821 33.33 -16.48 26.78
N ARG A 822 33.59 -17.46 25.92
CA ARG A 822 34.84 -18.24 25.94
C ARG A 822 36.05 -17.45 25.44
N HIS A 823 35.89 -16.63 24.41
CA HIS A 823 37.03 -16.10 23.65
C HIS A 823 37.20 -14.58 23.72
N CYS A 824 36.16 -13.82 24.06
CA CYS A 824 36.15 -12.36 23.87
C CYS A 824 35.85 -11.57 25.16
N VAL A 825 34.95 -12.08 26.01
CA VAL A 825 34.43 -11.33 27.17
C VAL A 825 35.52 -10.98 28.19
N SER A 826 36.59 -11.77 28.33
CA SER A 826 37.70 -11.44 29.24
C SER A 826 38.30 -10.04 28.99
N CYS A 827 38.26 -9.56 27.75
CA CYS A 827 38.67 -8.20 27.36
C CYS A 827 37.47 -7.28 27.07
N HIS A 828 36.41 -7.80 26.44
CA HIS A 828 35.23 -7.04 25.98
C HIS A 828 34.07 -7.10 26.97
N ASP A 829 34.29 -6.58 28.18
CA ASP A 829 33.32 -6.60 29.28
C ASP A 829 33.18 -5.23 29.97
N TYR A 830 32.16 -5.07 30.81
CA TYR A 830 31.94 -3.89 31.63
C TYR A 830 33.19 -3.53 32.46
N GLY A 831 33.56 -2.25 32.43
CA GLY A 831 34.73 -1.73 33.16
C GLY A 831 36.08 -2.15 32.56
N LYS A 832 36.10 -2.79 31.38
CA LYS A 832 37.34 -3.08 30.65
C LYS A 832 37.54 -2.04 29.53
N PRO A 833 38.78 -1.61 29.24
CA PRO A 833 39.04 -0.65 28.17
C PRO A 833 38.49 -1.07 26.80
N ALA A 834 38.62 -2.35 26.42
CA ALA A 834 38.07 -2.84 25.16
C ALA A 834 36.53 -2.94 25.18
N GLY A 835 35.92 -3.12 26.36
CA GLY A 835 34.47 -3.10 26.56
C GLY A 835 33.84 -1.71 26.39
N GLU A 836 34.59 -0.63 26.66
CA GLU A 836 34.13 0.74 26.36
C GLU A 836 33.96 0.98 24.85
N VAL A 837 34.74 0.28 24.03
CA VAL A 837 34.65 0.33 22.57
C VAL A 837 33.59 -0.63 22.03
N LEU A 838 33.55 -1.86 22.53
CA LEU A 838 32.58 -2.89 22.16
C LEU A 838 32.41 -3.86 23.33
N ASN A 839 31.25 -3.85 23.98
CA ASN A 839 30.95 -4.76 25.07
C ASN A 839 30.28 -6.03 24.52
N LEU A 840 30.88 -7.19 24.77
CA LEU A 840 30.40 -8.50 24.29
C LEU A 840 29.84 -9.37 25.42
N ALA A 841 29.61 -8.79 26.60
CA ALA A 841 29.05 -9.51 27.73
C ALA A 841 27.65 -10.03 27.45
N GLY A 842 27.36 -11.23 27.97
CA GLY A 842 26.07 -11.91 27.84
C GLY A 842 24.96 -11.36 28.73
N ASP A 843 25.16 -10.19 29.34
CA ASP A 843 24.25 -9.61 30.33
C ASP A 843 22.86 -9.37 29.76
N LEU A 844 21.84 -9.91 30.45
CA LEU A 844 20.46 -9.81 30.00
C LEU A 844 19.92 -8.39 30.24
N GLY A 845 19.46 -7.73 29.18
CA GLY A 845 18.72 -6.46 29.24
C GLY A 845 17.20 -6.65 29.26
N LEU A 846 16.44 -5.60 28.92
CA LEU A 846 14.96 -5.68 28.85
C LEU A 846 14.47 -6.65 27.76
N ALA A 847 14.96 -6.49 26.53
CA ALA A 847 14.54 -7.28 25.38
C ALA A 847 15.66 -8.15 24.79
N PHE A 848 16.91 -7.71 24.87
CA PHE A 848 18.06 -8.41 24.29
C PHE A 848 19.22 -8.35 25.27
N ASN A 849 20.24 -9.20 25.09
CA ASN A 849 21.46 -9.10 25.87
C ASN A 849 22.38 -7.98 25.36
N THR A 850 23.36 -7.60 26.18
CA THR A 850 24.29 -6.51 25.89
C THR A 850 25.07 -6.73 24.60
N SER A 851 25.67 -7.90 24.40
CA SER A 851 26.49 -8.16 23.21
C SER A 851 25.70 -8.03 21.90
N TYR A 852 24.45 -8.52 21.85
CA TYR A 852 23.62 -8.40 20.66
C TYR A 852 23.31 -6.94 20.36
N LEU A 853 22.86 -6.18 21.37
CA LEU A 853 22.56 -4.75 21.22
C LEU A 853 23.79 -3.97 20.78
N GLU A 854 24.97 -4.25 21.37
CA GLU A 854 26.24 -3.60 21.02
C GLU A 854 26.65 -3.88 19.56
N LEU A 855 26.57 -5.15 19.13
CA LEU A 855 26.90 -5.55 17.76
C LEU A 855 25.94 -4.91 16.75
N ARG A 856 24.64 -4.85 17.06
CA ARG A 856 23.62 -4.30 16.16
C ARG A 856 23.62 -2.78 16.12
N ARG A 857 23.70 -2.09 17.27
CA ARG A 857 23.72 -0.61 17.32
C ARG A 857 24.97 0.01 16.69
N LYS A 858 26.11 -0.70 16.72
CA LYS A 858 27.36 -0.30 16.05
C LYS A 858 27.44 -0.77 14.60
N SER A 859 26.35 -1.33 14.10
CA SER A 859 26.14 -1.67 12.69
C SER A 859 25.09 -0.72 12.09
N ALA A 860 24.50 -1.08 10.95
CA ALA A 860 23.41 -0.31 10.37
C ALA A 860 22.07 -0.63 11.06
N VAL A 861 21.21 0.38 11.18
CA VAL A 861 19.82 0.21 11.64
C VAL A 861 18.96 -0.44 10.55
N ARG A 862 19.24 -0.12 9.28
CA ARG A 862 18.55 -0.64 8.08
C ARG A 862 19.57 -0.98 7.01
N TRP A 863 19.20 -1.84 6.08
CA TRP A 863 20.06 -2.14 4.93
C TRP A 863 20.23 -0.93 4.00
N PHE A 864 21.43 -0.82 3.43
CA PHE A 864 21.77 0.10 2.36
C PHE A 864 22.86 -0.51 1.48
N PRO A 865 22.93 -0.16 0.18
CA PRO A 865 24.00 -0.63 -0.70
C PRO A 865 25.36 -0.07 -0.23
N ASP A 866 26.43 -0.87 -0.35
CA ASP A 866 27.77 -0.41 0.00
C ASP A 866 28.21 0.73 -0.94
N GLU A 867 28.73 1.82 -0.35
CA GLU A 867 29.40 2.86 -1.12
C GLU A 867 30.81 2.38 -1.53
N PRO A 868 31.25 2.64 -2.77
CA PRO A 868 32.59 2.26 -3.22
C PRO A 868 33.68 2.81 -2.29
N GLY A 869 34.51 1.92 -1.73
CA GLY A 869 35.62 2.29 -0.83
C GLY A 869 35.22 2.47 0.65
N ALA A 870 33.93 2.40 1.00
CA ALA A 870 33.50 2.47 2.39
C ALA A 870 33.97 1.23 3.19
N PRO A 871 34.34 1.40 4.48
CA PRO A 871 34.70 0.27 5.32
C PRO A 871 33.50 -0.63 5.56
N LYS A 872 33.74 -1.95 5.69
CA LYS A 872 32.70 -2.90 6.08
C LYS A 872 32.10 -2.52 7.43
N LEU A 873 30.77 -2.66 7.53
CA LEU A 873 30.07 -2.58 8.82
C LEU A 873 30.49 -3.72 9.74
N LEU A 874 30.30 -3.56 11.04
CA LEU A 874 30.62 -4.61 12.02
C LEU A 874 29.84 -5.90 11.70
N VAL A 875 28.51 -5.78 11.56
CA VAL A 875 27.61 -6.84 11.06
C VAL A 875 26.75 -6.27 9.93
N LYS A 876 26.88 -6.82 8.71
CA LYS A 876 26.08 -6.44 7.54
C LYS A 876 24.91 -7.42 7.36
N ALA A 877 23.84 -7.21 8.13
CA ALA A 877 22.57 -7.90 7.93
C ALA A 877 21.77 -7.22 6.80
N VAL A 878 20.80 -7.92 6.22
CA VAL A 878 19.84 -7.34 5.28
C VAL A 878 18.60 -6.78 5.97
N ASP A 879 18.33 -7.20 7.22
CA ASP A 879 17.18 -6.74 8.01
C ASP A 879 15.88 -6.86 7.17
N ASP A 880 14.94 -5.92 7.29
CA ASP A 880 13.77 -5.78 6.40
C ASP A 880 14.15 -5.07 5.08
N GLY A 881 15.26 -5.50 4.46
CA GLY A 881 15.86 -4.87 3.28
C GLY A 881 14.99 -4.94 2.01
N PRO A 882 15.45 -4.36 0.90
CA PRO A 882 14.62 -4.07 -0.26
C PRO A 882 14.05 -5.34 -0.94
N PRO A 883 12.91 -5.29 -1.64
CA PRO A 883 12.29 -6.46 -2.28
C PRO A 883 13.11 -7.04 -3.44
N GLU A 884 13.98 -6.25 -4.07
CA GLU A 884 14.78 -6.66 -5.21
C GLU A 884 15.74 -7.81 -4.88
N VAL A 885 16.03 -8.64 -5.89
CA VAL A 885 17.10 -9.64 -5.80
C VAL A 885 18.43 -8.91 -5.63
N LEU A 886 19.13 -9.20 -4.52
CA LEU A 886 20.41 -8.57 -4.23
C LEU A 886 21.57 -9.34 -4.89
N PRO A 887 22.63 -8.65 -5.34
CA PRO A 887 23.82 -9.30 -5.86
C PRO A 887 24.46 -10.24 -4.83
N ALA A 888 25.13 -11.30 -5.30
CA ALA A 888 25.94 -12.15 -4.44
C ALA A 888 26.99 -11.30 -3.68
N TYR A 889 27.32 -11.73 -2.46
CA TYR A 889 28.23 -11.01 -1.56
C TYR A 889 27.80 -9.57 -1.21
N SER A 890 26.54 -9.17 -1.36
CA SER A 890 26.10 -7.80 -1.01
C SER A 890 25.80 -7.61 0.49
N TRP A 891 25.65 -8.71 1.24
CA TRP A 891 25.42 -8.71 2.69
C TRP A 891 25.92 -10.03 3.29
N GLY A 892 25.76 -10.21 4.60
CA GLY A 892 26.14 -11.42 5.32
C GLY A 892 27.61 -11.43 5.75
N SER A 893 28.13 -12.63 5.99
CA SER A 893 29.45 -12.86 6.61
C SER A 893 30.61 -12.29 5.78
N HIS A 894 30.62 -12.41 4.46
CA HIS A 894 31.66 -11.83 3.60
C HIS A 894 31.74 -10.29 3.68
N ARG A 895 30.62 -9.63 4.00
CA ARG A 895 30.52 -8.16 4.10
C ARG A 895 30.58 -7.64 5.53
N SER A 896 30.79 -8.52 6.50
CA SER A 896 30.84 -8.14 7.91
C SER A 896 32.29 -8.08 8.40
N ARG A 897 32.70 -6.91 8.91
CA ARG A 897 34.04 -6.68 9.47
C ARG A 897 34.32 -7.59 10.67
N LEU A 898 33.28 -7.97 11.43
CA LEU A 898 33.43 -8.93 12.53
C LEU A 898 34.04 -10.25 12.04
N VAL A 899 33.66 -10.72 10.84
CA VAL A 899 34.18 -11.97 10.28
C VAL A 899 35.64 -11.84 9.88
N ASP A 900 36.05 -10.68 9.34
CA ASP A 900 37.46 -10.41 9.04
C ASP A 900 38.31 -10.46 10.34
N ILE A 901 37.78 -9.89 11.44
CA ILE A 901 38.45 -9.88 12.75
C ILE A 901 38.60 -11.30 13.31
N ILE A 902 37.51 -12.08 13.41
CA ILE A 902 37.57 -13.42 14.05
C ILE A 902 38.32 -14.47 13.24
N ARG A 903 38.46 -14.26 11.92
CA ARG A 903 39.28 -15.12 11.05
C ARG A 903 40.75 -14.71 11.05
N SER A 904 41.05 -13.48 11.42
CA SER A 904 42.41 -13.00 11.67
C SER A 904 42.84 -13.30 13.11
N GLU A 905 44.12 -13.12 13.42
CA GLU A 905 44.59 -13.17 14.80
C GLU A 905 44.28 -11.83 15.48
N HIS A 906 43.43 -11.86 16.52
CA HIS A 906 43.07 -10.68 17.30
C HIS A 906 43.70 -10.79 18.69
N TYR A 907 44.81 -10.09 18.93
CA TYR A 907 45.55 -10.10 20.20
C TYR A 907 45.86 -11.51 20.73
N GLY A 908 46.26 -12.44 19.86
CA GLY A 908 46.61 -13.81 20.23
C GLY A 908 45.42 -14.75 20.46
N VAL A 909 44.18 -14.29 20.27
CA VAL A 909 42.98 -15.14 20.31
C VAL A 909 42.78 -15.82 18.95
N ARG A 910 42.58 -17.15 18.97
CA ARG A 910 42.21 -17.95 17.80
C ARG A 910 40.99 -18.80 18.12
N LEU A 911 39.99 -18.76 17.25
CA LEU A 911 38.76 -19.54 17.39
C LEU A 911 38.91 -20.88 16.68
N ASP A 912 38.29 -21.92 17.22
CA ASP A 912 38.10 -23.19 16.52
C ASP A 912 37.05 -23.05 15.39
N ARG A 913 36.96 -24.09 14.56
CA ARG A 913 36.10 -24.08 13.37
C ARG A 913 34.61 -23.92 13.70
N GLU A 914 34.13 -24.61 14.74
CA GLU A 914 32.73 -24.55 15.14
C GLU A 914 32.38 -23.17 15.69
N SER A 915 33.26 -22.59 16.51
CA SER A 915 33.13 -21.23 17.02
C SER A 915 33.03 -20.18 15.90
N ILE A 916 33.83 -20.30 14.85
CA ILE A 916 33.74 -19.43 13.65
C ILE A 916 32.41 -19.66 12.91
N ASP A 917 32.07 -20.93 12.63
CA ASP A 917 30.85 -21.27 11.89
C ASP A 917 29.58 -20.77 12.59
N ARG A 918 29.53 -20.77 13.92
CA ARG A 918 28.42 -20.25 14.73
C ARG A 918 28.19 -18.75 14.52
N ILE A 919 29.26 -17.94 14.59
CA ILE A 919 29.18 -16.49 14.37
C ILE A 919 28.86 -16.19 12.90
N VAL A 920 29.53 -16.86 11.96
CA VAL A 920 29.29 -16.71 10.50
C VAL A 920 27.84 -17.03 10.16
N THR A 921 27.33 -18.16 10.63
CA THR A 921 25.97 -18.61 10.35
C THR A 921 24.93 -17.66 10.95
N TRP A 922 25.17 -17.14 12.16
CA TRP A 922 24.29 -16.13 12.75
C TRP A 922 24.14 -14.90 11.85
N ILE A 923 25.27 -14.35 11.36
CA ILE A 923 25.25 -13.20 10.45
C ILE A 923 24.53 -13.55 9.14
N ASP A 924 24.85 -14.71 8.55
CA ASP A 924 24.26 -15.16 7.29
C ASP A 924 22.76 -15.44 7.39
N LEU A 925 22.25 -15.81 8.56
CA LEU A 925 20.82 -15.99 8.84
C LEU A 925 20.06 -14.69 9.08
N ASN A 926 20.67 -13.54 8.77
CA ASN A 926 20.14 -12.20 9.03
C ASN A 926 20.12 -11.82 10.52
N ALA A 927 21.12 -12.29 11.27
CA ALA A 927 21.37 -11.95 12.67
C ALA A 927 20.17 -12.14 13.64
N PRO A 928 19.51 -13.32 13.66
CA PRO A 928 18.39 -13.57 14.56
C PRO A 928 18.83 -13.58 16.04
N TYR A 929 17.92 -13.27 16.96
CA TYR A 929 18.16 -13.36 18.40
C TYR A 929 17.30 -14.45 19.07
N TYR A 930 15.97 -14.29 19.03
CA TYR A 930 15.04 -15.23 19.66
C TYR A 930 14.75 -16.43 18.75
N GLY A 931 14.85 -17.65 19.29
CA GLY A 931 14.41 -18.86 18.59
C GLY A 931 12.89 -18.97 18.47
N SER A 932 12.16 -18.46 19.47
CA SER A 932 10.71 -18.62 19.60
C SER A 932 9.99 -17.30 19.91
N TYR A 933 8.78 -17.17 19.36
CA TYR A 933 7.85 -16.07 19.64
C TYR A 933 7.15 -16.20 21.00
N ALA A 934 7.30 -17.32 21.70
CA ALA A 934 6.67 -17.53 23.00
C ALA A 934 7.11 -16.47 24.01
N THR A 935 6.21 -16.05 24.89
CA THR A 935 6.54 -15.11 25.97
C THR A 935 5.86 -15.46 27.28
N ALA A 936 6.58 -15.19 28.38
CA ALA A 936 6.03 -15.26 29.73
C ALA A 936 5.54 -13.89 30.24
N THR A 937 5.75 -12.82 29.47
CA THR A 937 5.43 -11.44 29.87
C THR A 937 4.75 -10.67 28.74
N PRO A 938 3.57 -11.12 28.27
CA PRO A 938 2.91 -10.56 27.08
C PRO A 938 2.54 -9.07 27.22
N ASP A 939 2.30 -8.60 28.44
CA ASP A 939 1.90 -7.22 28.73
C ASP A 939 3.06 -6.30 29.15
N HIS A 940 4.27 -6.85 29.29
CA HIS A 940 5.44 -6.04 29.63
C HIS A 940 6.06 -5.40 28.38
N ALA A 941 6.92 -4.40 28.59
CA ALA A 941 7.64 -3.75 27.50
C ALA A 941 8.31 -4.78 26.57
N PHE A 942 8.14 -4.57 25.27
CA PHE A 942 8.66 -5.43 24.19
C PHE A 942 8.10 -6.87 24.19
N GLY A 943 7.16 -7.20 25.09
CA GLY A 943 6.75 -8.58 25.34
C GLY A 943 7.88 -9.44 25.91
N ARG A 944 8.92 -8.83 26.49
CA ARG A 944 10.16 -9.49 26.95
C ARG A 944 10.66 -9.00 28.30
N SER A 945 10.34 -7.77 28.69
CA SER A 945 10.87 -7.17 29.92
C SER A 945 10.46 -7.98 31.18
N PRO A 946 11.39 -8.24 32.12
CA PRO A 946 11.03 -8.80 33.42
C PRO A 946 10.46 -7.73 34.38
N LEU A 947 10.58 -6.45 34.03
CA LEU A 947 9.99 -5.33 34.76
C LEU A 947 8.65 -4.92 34.14
N ASN A 948 7.66 -4.68 34.98
CA ASN A 948 6.37 -4.13 34.55
C ASN A 948 6.43 -2.61 34.33
N GLY A 949 5.35 -2.02 33.81
CA GLY A 949 5.29 -0.59 33.49
C GLY A 949 5.55 0.33 34.70
N ALA A 950 5.06 -0.03 35.88
CA ALA A 950 5.26 0.78 37.10
C ALA A 950 6.72 0.77 37.55
N GLN A 951 7.37 -0.39 37.50
CA GLN A 951 8.80 -0.53 37.80
C GLN A 951 9.67 0.22 36.81
N LEU A 952 9.36 0.17 35.52
CA LEU A 952 10.08 0.92 34.48
C LEU A 952 9.93 2.43 34.69
N ALA A 953 8.71 2.92 34.95
CA ALA A 953 8.46 4.33 35.22
C ALA A 953 9.23 4.81 36.46
N ARG A 954 9.21 4.03 37.54
CA ARG A 954 9.95 4.36 38.77
C ARG A 954 11.46 4.34 38.57
N LEU A 955 11.97 3.35 37.84
CA LEU A 955 13.39 3.28 37.51
C LEU A 955 13.83 4.49 36.67
N ALA A 956 12.99 4.93 35.73
CA ALA A 956 13.27 6.11 34.93
C ALA A 956 13.28 7.40 35.76
N GLU A 957 12.36 7.54 36.71
CA GLU A 957 12.33 8.67 37.64
C GLU A 957 13.59 8.74 38.51
N LEU A 958 14.02 7.61 39.08
CA LEU A 958 15.17 7.53 39.98
C LEU A 958 16.51 7.80 39.27
N THR A 959 16.64 7.32 38.03
CA THR A 959 17.90 7.35 37.29
C THR A 959 18.02 8.56 36.36
N GLY A 960 16.89 9.16 35.96
CA GLY A 960 16.81 10.15 34.88
C GLY A 960 17.00 9.53 33.48
N VAL A 961 17.11 8.21 33.36
CA VAL A 961 17.24 7.48 32.10
C VAL A 961 15.89 6.94 31.69
N LYS A 962 15.48 7.13 30.44
CA LYS A 962 14.20 6.67 29.89
C LYS A 962 14.19 5.16 29.62
N VAL A 963 14.37 4.36 30.67
CA VAL A 963 14.39 2.89 30.61
C VAL A 963 13.03 2.36 30.16
N GLY A 964 13.01 1.41 29.22
CA GLY A 964 11.76 0.89 28.64
C GLY A 964 11.22 1.67 27.45
N GLU A 965 11.81 2.83 27.09
CA GLU A 965 11.59 3.45 25.77
C GLU A 965 12.50 2.77 24.73
N GLN A 966 11.94 2.32 23.62
CA GLN A 966 12.72 1.61 22.58
C GLN A 966 13.91 2.43 22.06
N ALA A 967 13.73 3.74 21.88
CA ALA A 967 14.80 4.62 21.43
C ALA A 967 16.01 4.59 22.36
N THR A 968 15.79 4.47 23.68
CA THR A 968 16.83 4.30 24.69
C THR A 968 17.49 2.92 24.54
N GLU A 969 16.69 1.86 24.48
CA GLU A 969 17.20 0.48 24.39
C GLU A 969 18.04 0.24 23.12
N MET A 970 17.69 0.92 22.02
CA MET A 970 18.45 0.89 20.77
C MET A 970 19.83 1.58 20.86
N GLN A 971 20.07 2.43 21.86
CA GLN A 971 21.40 3.01 22.06
C GLN A 971 22.35 2.10 22.86
N GLY A 972 21.86 0.95 23.34
CA GLY A 972 22.56 0.02 24.21
C GLY A 972 21.67 -0.34 25.41
N SER A 973 21.96 -1.45 26.09
CA SER A 973 21.13 -1.86 27.22
C SER A 973 21.36 -0.94 28.44
N PRO A 974 20.33 -0.22 28.94
CA PRO A 974 20.48 0.64 30.10
C PRO A 974 20.51 -0.16 31.42
N VAL A 975 20.12 -1.43 31.40
CA VAL A 975 20.04 -2.32 32.56
C VAL A 975 20.80 -3.61 32.30
N SER A 976 21.42 -4.16 33.33
CA SER A 976 21.91 -5.55 33.34
C SER A 976 21.20 -6.32 34.45
N PHE A 977 20.43 -7.34 34.09
CA PHE A 977 19.86 -8.27 35.07
C PHE A 977 20.86 -9.35 35.48
N THR A 978 21.91 -9.59 34.70
CA THR A 978 22.95 -10.55 35.06
C THR A 978 23.85 -9.99 36.16
N ARG A 979 24.22 -8.71 36.06
CA ARG A 979 25.04 -7.97 37.03
C ARG A 979 24.40 -6.59 37.33
N PRO A 980 23.35 -6.55 38.19
CA PRO A 980 22.56 -5.35 38.47
C PRO A 980 23.36 -4.08 38.78
N GLU A 981 24.46 -4.22 39.52
CA GLU A 981 25.32 -3.13 39.97
C GLU A 981 26.09 -2.46 38.82
N LEU A 982 26.28 -3.16 37.70
CA LEU A 982 26.95 -2.65 36.51
C LEU A 982 25.97 -2.05 35.48
N SER A 983 24.68 -1.94 35.83
CA SER A 983 23.66 -1.36 34.96
C SER A 983 24.02 0.08 34.56
N PRO A 984 24.10 0.42 33.26
CA PRO A 984 24.45 1.76 32.83
C PRO A 984 23.55 2.88 33.36
N CYS A 985 22.27 2.62 33.62
CA CYS A 985 21.36 3.61 34.22
C CYS A 985 21.73 4.01 35.65
N LEU A 986 22.55 3.21 36.34
CA LEU A 986 23.04 3.50 37.69
C LEU A 986 24.35 4.32 37.69
N ALA A 987 24.95 4.57 36.52
CA ALA A 987 26.24 5.23 36.41
C ALA A 987 26.23 6.64 37.04
N GLY A 988 27.11 6.86 38.02
CA GLY A 988 27.22 8.09 38.79
C GLY A 988 26.03 8.37 39.73
N LEU A 989 25.01 7.49 39.79
CA LEU A 989 23.82 7.73 40.61
C LEU A 989 24.13 7.55 42.09
N LYS A 990 25.02 6.61 42.44
CA LYS A 990 25.39 6.33 43.83
C LYS A 990 26.00 7.56 44.52
N GLU A 991 26.83 8.30 43.79
CA GLU A 991 27.49 9.51 44.24
C GLU A 991 26.52 10.70 44.29
N ARG A 992 25.58 10.79 43.33
CA ARG A 992 24.58 11.87 43.25
C ARG A 992 23.46 11.71 44.29
N ASN A 993 22.98 10.48 44.51
CA ASN A 993 21.86 10.16 45.39
C ASN A 993 21.88 8.67 45.79
N ALA A 994 22.51 8.37 46.93
CA ALA A 994 22.66 7.00 47.43
C ALA A 994 21.33 6.27 47.72
N ALA A 995 20.29 7.00 48.14
CA ALA A 995 18.95 6.44 48.38
C ALA A 995 18.28 6.03 47.07
N ALA A 996 18.32 6.91 46.06
CA ALA A 996 17.78 6.60 44.74
C ALA A 996 18.54 5.45 44.06
N TYR A 997 19.87 5.39 44.23
CA TYR A 997 20.68 4.26 43.77
C TYR A 997 20.24 2.94 44.41
N ALA A 998 20.06 2.90 45.73
CA ALA A 998 19.65 1.69 46.44
C ALA A 998 18.28 1.19 45.97
N GLU A 999 17.33 2.10 45.77
CA GLU A 999 16.00 1.76 45.26
C GLU A 999 16.03 1.28 43.80
N ALA A 1000 16.76 2.00 42.92
CA ALA A 1000 16.91 1.62 41.52
C ALA A 1000 17.59 0.24 41.37
N LEU A 1001 18.63 -0.03 42.15
CA LEU A 1001 19.29 -1.33 42.21
C LEU A 1001 18.35 -2.43 42.71
N ALA A 1002 17.50 -2.15 43.70
CA ALA A 1002 16.50 -3.10 44.18
C ALA A 1002 15.48 -3.46 43.10
N ILE A 1003 15.02 -2.48 42.29
CA ILE A 1003 14.13 -2.72 41.15
C ILE A 1003 14.81 -3.66 40.13
N ILE A 1004 16.07 -3.40 39.78
CA ILE A 1004 16.80 -4.23 38.80
C ILE A 1004 17.03 -5.64 39.36
N ARG A 1005 17.40 -5.78 40.63
CA ARG A 1005 17.51 -7.10 41.30
C ARG A 1005 16.18 -7.83 41.36
N ALA A 1006 15.05 -7.13 41.45
CA ALA A 1006 13.74 -7.75 41.34
C ALA A 1006 13.52 -8.36 39.95
N GLY A 1007 13.94 -7.66 38.88
CA GLY A 1007 13.93 -8.20 37.52
C GLY A 1007 14.87 -9.41 37.34
N GLN A 1008 16.06 -9.37 37.95
CA GLN A 1008 16.97 -10.53 37.99
C GLN A 1008 16.32 -11.74 38.66
N ALA A 1009 15.73 -11.54 39.84
CA ALA A 1009 15.02 -12.60 40.56
C ALA A 1009 13.83 -13.12 39.74
N PHE A 1010 13.09 -12.24 39.06
CA PHE A 1010 12.01 -12.63 38.16
C PHE A 1010 12.51 -13.55 37.05
N LEU A 1011 13.60 -13.21 36.35
CA LEU A 1011 14.15 -14.03 35.27
C LEU A 1011 14.66 -15.40 35.75
N ALA A 1012 15.14 -15.50 36.99
CA ALA A 1012 15.54 -16.77 37.58
C ALA A 1012 14.36 -17.74 37.81
N HIS A 1013 13.18 -17.21 38.11
CA HIS A 1013 11.95 -17.99 38.32
C HIS A 1013 11.14 -18.18 37.04
N THR A 1014 11.16 -17.17 36.16
CA THR A 1014 10.38 -17.07 34.93
C THR A 1014 11.32 -16.76 33.75
N PRO A 1015 12.11 -17.76 33.31
CA PRO A 1015 13.05 -17.58 32.19
C PRO A 1015 12.31 -17.21 30.90
N ARG A 1016 12.90 -16.28 30.14
CA ARG A 1016 12.42 -15.88 28.80
C ARG A 1016 12.72 -16.95 27.76
N ALA A 1017 12.10 -16.87 26.58
CA ALA A 1017 12.28 -17.81 25.48
C ALA A 1017 13.72 -17.92 24.94
N ASP A 1018 14.59 -16.95 25.22
CA ASP A 1018 16.02 -17.01 24.91
C ASP A 1018 16.82 -17.84 25.95
N MET A 1019 16.25 -18.12 27.11
CA MET A 1019 16.93 -18.75 28.25
C MET A 1019 16.60 -20.25 28.40
N PRO A 1020 17.55 -21.06 28.95
CA PRO A 1020 17.26 -22.43 29.34
C PRO A 1020 16.11 -22.51 30.36
N GLY A 1021 15.27 -23.53 30.22
CA GLY A 1021 14.15 -23.77 31.15
C GLY A 1021 12.92 -22.91 30.92
N ALA A 1022 12.89 -22.09 29.85
CA ALA A 1022 11.69 -21.37 29.40
C ALA A 1022 10.49 -22.31 29.24
N ARG A 1023 9.32 -21.88 29.70
CA ARG A 1023 8.08 -22.66 29.60
C ARG A 1023 6.98 -21.80 28.98
N LEU A 1024 6.10 -22.45 28.22
CA LEU A 1024 4.85 -21.82 27.78
C LEU A 1024 3.92 -21.66 28.99
N ILE A 1025 3.27 -20.51 29.08
CA ILE A 1025 2.30 -20.21 30.13
C ILE A 1025 1.06 -19.54 29.54
N GLY A 1026 -0.07 -19.64 30.24
CA GLY A 1026 -1.32 -18.97 29.85
C GLY A 1026 -1.75 -19.27 28.41
N GLN A 1027 -2.09 -18.21 27.67
CA GLN A 1027 -2.58 -18.31 26.29
C GLN A 1027 -1.60 -18.96 25.31
N ASP A 1028 -0.29 -18.85 25.55
CA ASP A 1028 0.69 -19.50 24.67
C ASP A 1028 0.61 -21.03 24.76
N LEU A 1029 0.24 -21.59 25.93
CA LEU A 1029 -0.01 -23.02 26.06
C LEU A 1029 -1.24 -23.45 25.25
N GLU A 1030 -2.31 -22.64 25.28
CA GLU A 1030 -3.52 -22.88 24.49
C GLU A 1030 -3.25 -22.83 22.99
N ARG A 1031 -2.47 -21.83 22.52
CA ARG A 1031 -2.04 -21.70 21.12
C ARG A 1031 -1.22 -22.91 20.68
N GLN A 1032 -0.30 -23.37 21.53
CA GLN A 1032 0.49 -24.58 21.27
C GLN A 1032 -0.38 -25.83 21.19
N HIS A 1033 -1.37 -25.99 22.08
CA HIS A 1033 -2.31 -27.11 22.03
C HIS A 1033 -3.17 -27.08 20.76
N LYS A 1034 -3.66 -25.91 20.34
CA LYS A 1034 -4.42 -25.74 19.09
C LYS A 1034 -3.58 -26.16 17.88
N HIS A 1035 -2.32 -25.72 17.82
CA HIS A 1035 -1.40 -26.10 16.74
C HIS A 1035 -1.06 -27.60 16.75
N ALA A 1036 -0.84 -28.19 17.93
CA ALA A 1036 -0.58 -29.62 18.06
C ALA A 1036 -1.77 -30.48 17.63
N ALA A 1037 -3.00 -30.08 18.00
CA ALA A 1037 -4.23 -30.74 17.57
C ALA A 1037 -4.41 -30.68 16.05
N TYR A 1038 -4.15 -29.51 15.45
CA TYR A 1038 -4.12 -29.35 13.99
C TYR A 1038 -3.10 -30.30 13.33
N THR A 1039 -1.86 -30.32 13.83
CA THR A 1039 -0.79 -31.17 13.29
C THR A 1039 -1.16 -32.66 13.35
N ALA A 1040 -1.75 -33.10 14.48
CA ALA A 1040 -2.23 -34.47 14.63
C ALA A 1040 -3.36 -34.80 13.64
N ALA A 1041 -4.32 -33.89 13.47
CA ALA A 1041 -5.41 -34.06 12.51
C ALA A 1041 -4.90 -34.16 11.07
N GLU A 1042 -3.89 -33.37 10.71
CA GLU A 1042 -3.26 -33.44 9.40
C GLU A 1042 -2.56 -34.78 9.13
N VAL A 1043 -1.82 -35.30 10.12
CA VAL A 1043 -1.19 -36.63 10.02
C VAL A 1043 -2.25 -37.71 9.78
N GLN A 1044 -3.39 -37.64 10.48
CA GLN A 1044 -4.49 -38.59 10.27
C GLN A 1044 -5.13 -38.44 8.89
N ALA A 1045 -5.37 -37.20 8.43
CA ALA A 1045 -5.94 -36.93 7.11
C ALA A 1045 -5.03 -37.48 5.99
N ARG A 1046 -3.72 -37.30 6.13
CA ARG A 1046 -2.72 -37.83 5.21
C ARG A 1046 -2.67 -39.35 5.20
N LYS A 1047 -2.79 -39.99 6.37
CA LYS A 1047 -2.86 -41.45 6.47
C LYS A 1047 -4.11 -42.00 5.79
N ALA A 1048 -5.28 -41.39 6.02
CA ALA A 1048 -6.52 -41.77 5.36
C ALA A 1048 -6.42 -41.63 3.84
N LEU A 1049 -5.78 -40.56 3.35
CA LEU A 1049 -5.53 -40.38 1.92
C LEU A 1049 -4.64 -41.51 1.37
N ALA A 1050 -3.56 -41.87 2.07
CA ALA A 1050 -2.69 -42.98 1.68
C ALA A 1050 -3.45 -44.32 1.61
N GLU A 1051 -4.32 -44.60 2.58
CA GLU A 1051 -5.15 -45.81 2.62
C GLU A 1051 -6.18 -45.86 1.47
N SER A 1052 -6.74 -44.72 1.05
CA SER A 1052 -7.69 -44.66 -0.07
C SER A 1052 -7.06 -44.89 -1.46
N HIS A 1053 -5.74 -44.81 -1.56
CA HIS A 1053 -4.98 -45.08 -2.80
C HIS A 1053 -4.57 -46.55 -2.96
N HIS A 1054 -4.71 -47.36 -1.91
CA HIS A 1054 -4.51 -48.80 -1.91
C HIS A 1054 -5.84 -49.53 -2.12
#